data_AF-A0A519W5W9-F1
#
_entry.id   AF-A0A519W5W9-F1
#
_cell.length_a   1.000
_cell.length_b   1.000
_cell.length_c   1.000
_cell.angle_alpha   90.00
_cell.angle_beta   90.00
_cell.angle_gamma   90.00
#
_symmetry.space_group_name_H-M   'P 1'
#
loop_
_entity.id
_entity.type
_entity.pdbx_description
1 polymer ?
#
loop_
_entity_poly.entity_id
_entity_poly.type
_entity_poly.pdbx_seq_one_letter_code
_entity_poly.pdbx_strand_id
1 'polypeptide(L)'
;AFYVGSNNKAYFSKHGLKPNQLSFAPHAIDNIRFSQLRNSEVAQLRHDIGISDHDILILFAGKFEEKKNPMALLDAFIKLKQKDVHLLFVGNGILEANLKEKVKSTKSKNVHFLPFQNQQRIPVIYQACDLFCLPSKGPGETWGLAVNEAMAAGKAILVSKNAGAAVDLVDNTNGGIFDSTVADLERKLTTLVESKSNLRALGKVSSANVSKEKILLPIYAPVLLSYVFQFNPVASYFIAWLGSFAIYYWTILSPIKYIQLDLPLSKQIMRPIVLTQLVFAGFMCSTSIFYFIDHLGYQYFSKINNQIFIANDLTENIAACQRYCLVAHAALVTGIISATKLDLKIKYIFKVDTDKILIQICGYSYLLGIIFSRISAVVQFSYMFIFISLFAGSLTFVKGIVKKRPNLVAIGGGVFLFNLVAATLSGYKESVINNLLILVFLLFPYYRKLILITSIPLICVLLYILPTLANTIRGQAWSGEATAEEARDDAYDALTNDDNSSEIHETNWQFLTNRLSEINMFTQYVEHVPAIHPYYGFEILGDSFYALIPRFLWPGKPNTEKLSMERVYEANVANRLSSVSAKTRPVVDGYLSAGLFGVFISMLIYGYLTQWLCNQAESLFGGYEMGCIILFNGIFQQLWRGNNWEFLLNNILYGYVLLIVIFTMLKQKNILVKTLPDEEHTNQSFL
;
A
#
# COMPACT_ATOMS: atom_id res chain seq x y z
N ALA A 1 19.14 7.43 -35.46
CA ALA A 1 17.92 8.25 -35.47
C ALA A 1 16.97 7.74 -34.40
N PHE A 2 16.31 8.67 -33.72
CA PHE A 2 15.26 8.34 -32.75
C PHE A 2 13.93 8.23 -33.46
N TYR A 3 13.20 7.14 -33.23
CA TYR A 3 11.86 6.96 -33.77
C TYR A 3 10.80 6.89 -32.68
N VAL A 4 9.65 7.51 -32.95
CA VAL A 4 8.57 7.69 -31.97
C VAL A 4 7.53 6.56 -32.00
N GLY A 5 7.41 5.86 -33.13
CA GLY A 5 6.50 4.72 -33.31
C GLY A 5 6.61 4.10 -34.70
N SER A 6 5.69 3.20 -35.04
CA SER A 6 5.82 2.27 -36.17
C SER A 6 5.92 2.98 -37.52
N ASN A 7 5.08 3.99 -37.76
CA ASN A 7 5.08 4.76 -39.01
C ASN A 7 6.38 5.55 -39.22
N ASN A 8 6.93 6.11 -38.14
CA ASN A 8 8.19 6.86 -38.22
C ASN A 8 9.41 5.93 -38.39
N LYS A 9 9.38 4.74 -37.77
CA LYS A 9 10.37 3.69 -38.02
C LYS A 9 10.35 3.22 -39.48
N ALA A 10 9.15 2.99 -40.03
CA ALA A 10 8.97 2.62 -41.43
C ALA A 10 9.48 3.70 -42.38
N TYR A 11 9.23 4.98 -42.06
CA TYR A 11 9.79 6.11 -42.81
C TYR A 11 11.32 6.09 -42.83
N PHE A 12 11.99 5.96 -41.69
CA PHE A 12 13.47 5.92 -41.67
C PHE A 12 14.03 4.70 -42.39
N SER A 13 13.39 3.54 -42.23
CA SER A 13 13.80 2.30 -42.91
C SER A 13 13.70 2.44 -44.42
N LYS A 14 12.61 3.05 -44.92
CA LYS A 14 12.41 3.35 -46.35
C LYS A 14 13.49 4.29 -46.91
N HIS A 15 14.10 5.13 -46.08
CA HIS A 15 15.18 6.05 -46.48
C HIS A 15 16.59 5.51 -46.16
N GLY A 16 16.73 4.19 -45.92
CA GLY A 16 18.03 3.52 -45.88
C GLY A 16 18.68 3.40 -44.50
N LEU A 17 18.01 3.78 -43.41
CA LEU A 17 18.55 3.55 -42.07
C LEU A 17 18.42 2.07 -41.69
N LYS A 18 19.51 1.49 -41.17
CA LYS A 18 19.57 0.11 -40.68
C LYS A 18 19.02 -0.01 -39.26
N PRO A 19 18.55 -1.20 -38.82
CA PRO A 19 17.99 -1.39 -37.47
C PRO A 19 18.90 -0.95 -36.32
N ASN A 20 20.22 -1.17 -36.42
CA ASN A 20 21.19 -0.74 -35.42
C ASN A 20 21.44 0.79 -35.38
N GLN A 21 20.91 1.53 -36.35
CA GLN A 21 20.93 3.00 -36.39
C GLN A 21 19.60 3.60 -35.91
N LEU A 22 18.65 2.78 -35.43
CA LEU A 22 17.33 3.21 -35.00
C LEU A 22 17.13 2.92 -33.50
N SER A 23 16.86 3.97 -32.73
CA SER A 23 16.57 3.88 -31.30
C SER A 23 15.15 4.33 -31.03
N PHE A 24 14.38 3.53 -30.29
CA PHE A 24 13.02 3.91 -29.91
C PHE A 24 13.06 5.02 -28.86
N ALA A 25 12.37 6.13 -29.13
CA ALA A 25 12.20 7.24 -28.19
C ALA A 25 10.76 7.77 -28.35
N PRO A 26 9.76 7.16 -27.67
CA PRO A 26 8.38 7.56 -27.81
C PRO A 26 8.15 8.96 -27.23
N HIS A 27 7.11 9.63 -27.70
CA HIS A 27 6.61 10.80 -27.00
C HIS A 27 5.99 10.37 -25.66
N ALA A 28 6.36 11.06 -24.59
CA ALA A 28 5.89 10.79 -23.25
C ALA A 28 4.99 11.93 -22.75
N ILE A 29 4.05 11.57 -21.88
CA ILE A 29 3.21 12.48 -21.12
C ILE A 29 3.29 12.13 -19.64
N ASP A 30 2.80 13.02 -18.79
CA ASP A 30 2.61 12.73 -17.37
C ASP A 30 1.28 11.99 -17.15
N ASN A 31 1.35 10.65 -17.17
CA ASN A 31 0.18 9.78 -16.98
C ASN A 31 -0.55 10.05 -15.65
N ILE A 32 0.19 10.35 -14.58
CA ILE A 32 -0.38 10.60 -13.25
C ILE A 32 -1.22 11.89 -13.30
N ARG A 33 -0.70 12.93 -13.93
CA ARG A 33 -1.42 14.20 -14.09
C ARG A 33 -2.74 14.05 -14.82
N PHE A 34 -2.80 13.26 -15.90
CA PHE A 34 -4.05 13.06 -16.65
C PHE A 34 -5.01 12.06 -15.99
N SER A 35 -4.50 11.08 -15.23
CA SER A 35 -5.32 10.06 -14.55
C SER A 35 -5.87 10.48 -13.18
N GLN A 36 -5.28 11.47 -12.51
CA GLN A 36 -5.77 11.97 -11.21
C GLN A 36 -7.23 12.46 -11.29
N LEU A 37 -8.15 11.86 -10.54
CA LEU A 37 -9.59 12.18 -10.60
C LEU A 37 -9.90 13.63 -10.19
N ARG A 38 -10.75 14.31 -10.97
CA ARG A 38 -11.17 15.71 -10.76
C ARG A 38 -12.70 15.87 -10.85
N ASN A 39 -13.44 14.97 -10.20
CA ASN A 39 -14.89 14.83 -10.35
C ASN A 39 -15.67 16.14 -10.15
N SER A 40 -15.34 16.94 -9.12
CA SER A 40 -16.03 18.21 -8.85
C SER A 40 -15.78 19.25 -9.94
N GLU A 41 -14.55 19.39 -10.41
CA GLU A 41 -14.20 20.30 -11.50
C GLU A 41 -14.83 19.86 -12.83
N VAL A 42 -14.89 18.55 -13.06
CA VAL A 42 -15.54 17.96 -14.24
C VAL A 42 -17.04 18.20 -14.22
N ALA A 43 -17.71 17.94 -13.08
CA ALA A 43 -19.14 18.19 -12.92
C ALA A 43 -19.46 19.67 -13.12
N GLN A 44 -18.66 20.57 -12.52
CA GLN A 44 -18.81 22.01 -12.71
C GLN A 44 -18.65 22.40 -14.18
N LEU A 45 -17.61 21.89 -14.86
CA LEU A 45 -17.38 22.18 -16.26
C LEU A 45 -18.56 21.74 -17.14
N ARG A 46 -19.09 20.52 -16.93
CA ARG A 46 -20.25 20.00 -17.68
C ARG A 46 -21.50 20.85 -17.42
N HIS A 47 -21.74 21.24 -16.17
CA HIS A 47 -22.82 22.13 -15.80
C HIS A 47 -22.69 23.51 -16.48
N ASP A 48 -21.51 24.12 -16.47
CA ASP A 48 -21.26 25.45 -17.05
C ASP A 48 -21.54 25.50 -18.56
N ILE A 49 -21.33 24.40 -19.27
CA ILE A 49 -21.63 24.27 -20.70
C ILE A 49 -22.96 23.58 -20.99
N GLY A 50 -23.81 23.37 -19.97
CA GLY A 50 -25.18 22.87 -20.10
C GLY A 50 -25.28 21.41 -20.57
N ILE A 51 -24.36 20.55 -20.14
CA ILE A 51 -24.35 19.11 -20.46
C ILE A 51 -24.73 18.32 -19.22
N SER A 52 -25.74 17.46 -19.31
CA SER A 52 -26.16 16.62 -18.19
C SER A 52 -25.18 15.46 -17.96
N ASP A 53 -25.21 14.84 -16.78
CA ASP A 53 -24.37 13.68 -16.47
C ASP A 53 -24.73 12.42 -17.28
N HIS A 54 -25.90 12.39 -17.92
CA HIS A 54 -26.33 11.28 -18.77
C HIS A 54 -25.87 11.43 -20.22
N ASP A 55 -25.70 12.66 -20.69
CA ASP A 55 -25.34 12.94 -22.09
C ASP A 55 -23.91 12.51 -22.43
N ILE A 56 -23.66 12.11 -23.66
CA ILE A 56 -22.33 11.77 -24.16
C ILE A 56 -21.61 13.03 -24.61
N LEU A 57 -20.37 13.23 -24.15
CA LEU A 57 -19.53 14.32 -24.61
C LEU A 57 -18.38 13.82 -25.49
N ILE A 58 -18.39 14.24 -26.75
CA ILE A 58 -17.28 14.07 -27.69
C ILE A 58 -16.35 15.28 -27.57
N LEU A 59 -15.06 15.02 -27.40
CA LEU A 59 -14.04 16.07 -27.28
C LEU A 59 -13.11 16.07 -28.49
N PHE A 60 -12.90 17.26 -29.06
CA PHE A 60 -11.72 17.58 -29.84
C PHE A 60 -10.88 18.60 -29.07
N ALA A 61 -9.59 18.30 -28.85
CA ALA A 61 -8.65 19.20 -28.21
C ALA A 61 -7.42 19.41 -29.11
N GLY A 62 -7.16 20.65 -29.52
CA GLY A 62 -6.03 21.00 -30.36
C GLY A 62 -6.23 22.29 -31.15
N LYS A 63 -5.22 22.67 -31.95
CA LYS A 63 -5.31 23.83 -32.85
C LYS A 63 -6.39 23.59 -33.92
N PHE A 64 -7.20 24.61 -34.19
CA PHE A 64 -8.20 24.57 -35.27
C PHE A 64 -7.54 24.89 -36.61
N GLU A 65 -6.81 23.91 -37.12
CA GLU A 65 -6.07 24.00 -38.38
C GLU A 65 -6.47 22.85 -39.32
N GLU A 66 -6.26 23.07 -40.61
CA GLU A 66 -6.65 22.14 -41.67
C GLU A 66 -6.17 20.71 -41.43
N LYS A 67 -4.92 20.58 -41.01
CA LYS A 67 -4.26 19.30 -40.75
C LYS A 67 -5.01 18.43 -39.72
N LYS A 68 -5.50 19.05 -38.65
CA LYS A 68 -6.27 18.40 -37.57
C LYS A 68 -7.73 18.15 -37.97
N ASN A 69 -8.19 18.82 -39.04
CA ASN A 69 -9.48 18.66 -39.69
C ASN A 69 -10.71 18.65 -38.75
N PRO A 70 -10.86 19.65 -37.85
CA PRO A 70 -12.03 19.73 -36.97
C PRO A 70 -13.35 19.89 -37.76
N MET A 71 -13.31 20.40 -39.00
CA MET A 71 -14.48 20.55 -39.85
C MET A 71 -15.11 19.19 -40.20
N ALA A 72 -14.30 18.16 -40.50
CA ALA A 72 -14.83 16.83 -40.78
C ALA A 72 -15.57 16.21 -39.58
N LEU A 73 -15.07 16.45 -38.36
CA LEU A 73 -15.77 16.03 -37.14
C LEU A 73 -17.07 16.81 -36.93
N LEU A 74 -17.08 18.11 -37.20
CA LEU A 74 -18.30 18.91 -37.14
C LEU A 74 -19.34 18.41 -38.15
N ASP A 75 -18.95 18.16 -39.40
CA ASP A 75 -19.85 17.66 -40.45
C ASP A 75 -20.42 16.27 -40.09
N ALA A 76 -19.59 15.37 -39.56
CA ALA A 76 -20.05 14.05 -39.10
C ALA A 76 -21.00 14.16 -37.90
N PHE A 77 -20.69 15.05 -36.94
CA PHE A 77 -21.53 15.27 -35.77
C PHE A 77 -22.91 15.85 -36.11
N ILE A 78 -22.98 16.81 -37.04
CA ILE A 78 -24.26 17.41 -37.48
C ILE A 78 -25.19 16.35 -38.09
N LYS A 79 -24.63 15.35 -38.79
CA LYS A 79 -25.41 14.26 -39.39
C LYS A 79 -25.91 13.24 -38.38
N LEU A 80 -25.22 13.07 -37.25
CA LEU A 80 -25.61 12.14 -36.19
C LEU A 80 -27.02 12.43 -35.64
N LYS A 81 -27.40 13.71 -35.56
CA LYS A 81 -28.74 14.20 -35.13
C LYS A 81 -29.24 13.63 -33.79
N GLN A 82 -28.33 13.26 -32.88
CA GLN A 82 -28.67 12.80 -31.53
C GLN A 82 -28.72 13.97 -30.55
N LYS A 83 -29.76 14.01 -29.70
CA LYS A 83 -30.04 15.14 -28.79
C LYS A 83 -29.24 15.06 -27.48
N ASP A 84 -28.85 13.86 -27.10
CA ASP A 84 -28.13 13.45 -25.90
C ASP A 84 -26.61 13.32 -26.15
N VAL A 85 -26.14 13.75 -27.31
CA VAL A 85 -24.71 13.80 -27.65
C VAL A 85 -24.30 15.24 -27.90
N HIS A 86 -23.18 15.62 -27.29
CA HIS A 86 -22.57 16.93 -27.40
C HIS A 86 -21.16 16.83 -27.97
N LEU A 87 -20.74 17.89 -28.66
CA LEU A 87 -19.40 18.04 -29.20
C LEU A 87 -18.75 19.28 -28.60
N LEU A 88 -17.60 19.12 -27.95
CA LEU A 88 -16.80 20.19 -27.40
C LEU A 88 -15.50 20.35 -28.20
N PHE A 89 -15.31 21.52 -28.79
CA PHE A 89 -14.05 21.95 -29.38
C PHE A 89 -13.25 22.78 -28.38
N VAL A 90 -12.03 22.36 -28.06
CA VAL A 90 -11.11 23.09 -27.18
C VAL A 90 -9.84 23.49 -27.92
N GLY A 91 -9.60 24.79 -28.02
CA GLY A 91 -8.44 25.35 -28.69
C GLY A 91 -8.75 26.65 -29.42
N ASN A 92 -7.82 27.06 -30.28
CA ASN A 92 -7.96 28.20 -31.18
C ASN A 92 -7.28 27.87 -32.51
N GLY A 93 -7.63 28.60 -33.57
CA GLY A 93 -6.95 28.48 -34.86
C GLY A 93 -7.70 29.16 -36.00
N ILE A 94 -7.10 29.11 -37.19
CA ILE A 94 -7.62 29.80 -38.39
C ILE A 94 -9.01 29.32 -38.79
N LEU A 95 -9.39 28.08 -38.46
CA LEU A 95 -10.70 27.51 -38.78
C LEU A 95 -11.81 27.85 -37.78
N GLU A 96 -11.51 28.59 -36.70
CA GLU A 96 -12.48 28.88 -35.63
C GLU A 96 -13.74 29.58 -36.15
N ALA A 97 -13.56 30.62 -36.99
CA ALA A 97 -14.66 31.38 -37.57
C ALA A 97 -15.57 30.50 -38.42
N ASN A 98 -14.98 29.68 -39.30
CA ASN A 98 -15.70 28.76 -40.17
C ASN A 98 -16.50 27.71 -39.38
N LEU A 99 -15.91 27.16 -38.31
CA LEU A 99 -16.60 26.19 -37.43
C LEU A 99 -17.82 26.84 -36.77
N LYS A 100 -17.67 28.04 -36.20
CA LYS A 100 -18.76 28.78 -35.55
C LYS A 100 -19.86 29.18 -36.53
N GLU A 101 -19.49 29.62 -37.74
CA GLU A 101 -20.44 29.94 -38.82
C GLU A 101 -21.24 28.70 -39.26
N LYS A 102 -20.57 27.55 -39.41
CA LYS A 102 -21.22 26.27 -39.75
C LYS A 102 -22.20 25.82 -38.65
N VAL A 103 -21.83 25.96 -37.38
CA VAL A 103 -22.72 25.66 -36.25
C VAL A 103 -23.96 26.57 -36.27
N LYS A 104 -23.78 27.87 -36.51
CA LYS A 104 -24.86 28.85 -36.59
C LYS A 104 -25.82 28.56 -37.75
N SER A 105 -25.29 28.31 -38.94
CA SER A 105 -26.08 28.01 -40.14
C SER A 105 -26.87 26.71 -40.03
N THR A 106 -26.32 25.70 -39.36
CA THR A 106 -27.00 24.41 -39.12
C THR A 106 -27.90 24.39 -37.88
N LYS A 107 -27.92 25.47 -37.09
CA LYS A 107 -28.68 25.60 -35.84
C LYS A 107 -28.38 24.47 -34.84
N SER A 108 -27.14 24.00 -34.81
CA SER A 108 -26.70 22.90 -33.94
C SER A 108 -26.50 23.40 -32.51
N LYS A 109 -27.40 23.02 -31.59
CA LYS A 109 -27.38 23.49 -30.18
C LYS A 109 -26.41 22.74 -29.27
N ASN A 110 -25.96 21.56 -29.69
CA ASN A 110 -25.11 20.67 -28.88
C ASN A 110 -23.61 20.78 -29.23
N VAL A 111 -23.19 21.87 -29.87
CA VAL A 111 -21.78 22.13 -30.20
C VAL A 111 -21.27 23.28 -29.35
N HIS A 112 -20.20 23.01 -28.62
CA HIS A 112 -19.60 23.91 -27.63
C HIS A 112 -18.18 24.27 -28.02
N PHE A 113 -17.75 25.47 -27.63
CA PHE A 113 -16.38 25.94 -27.86
C PHE A 113 -15.79 26.47 -26.56
N LEU A 114 -14.57 26.03 -26.25
CA LEU A 114 -13.74 26.65 -25.24
C LEU A 114 -12.43 27.13 -25.89
N PRO A 115 -11.90 28.27 -25.45
CA PRO A 115 -10.60 28.74 -25.94
C PRO A 115 -9.50 27.77 -25.50
N PHE A 116 -8.28 28.01 -25.97
CA PHE A 116 -7.09 27.34 -25.49
C PHE A 116 -7.05 27.27 -23.96
N GLN A 117 -6.87 26.04 -23.46
CA GLN A 117 -6.79 25.76 -22.02
C GLN A 117 -5.33 25.58 -21.62
N ASN A 118 -4.97 26.19 -20.50
CA ASN A 118 -3.64 26.06 -19.95
C ASN A 118 -3.39 24.62 -19.44
N GLN A 119 -2.14 24.35 -19.09
CA GLN A 119 -1.71 23.04 -18.61
C GLN A 119 -2.46 22.61 -17.32
N GLN A 120 -2.91 23.52 -16.47
CA GLN A 120 -3.63 23.13 -15.25
C GLN A 120 -5.06 22.66 -15.55
N ARG A 121 -5.74 23.27 -16.53
CA ARG A 121 -7.14 22.94 -16.87
C ARG A 121 -7.29 21.78 -17.85
N ILE A 122 -6.31 21.54 -18.73
CA ILE A 122 -6.45 20.52 -19.78
C ILE A 122 -6.79 19.11 -19.26
N PRO A 123 -6.31 18.62 -18.09
CA PRO A 123 -6.72 17.33 -17.57
C PRO A 123 -8.22 17.25 -17.22
N VAL A 124 -8.81 18.34 -16.73
CA VAL A 124 -10.26 18.43 -16.45
C VAL A 124 -11.05 18.32 -17.76
N ILE A 125 -10.59 18.98 -18.82
CA ILE A 125 -11.22 18.93 -20.15
C ILE A 125 -11.25 17.50 -20.69
N TYR A 126 -10.11 16.80 -20.67
CA TYR A 126 -10.08 15.40 -21.08
C TYR A 126 -10.98 14.54 -20.20
N GLN A 127 -10.96 14.71 -18.88
CA GLN A 127 -11.78 13.93 -17.96
C GLN A 127 -13.29 14.18 -18.10
N ALA A 128 -13.70 15.33 -18.62
CA ALA A 128 -15.11 15.65 -18.83
C ALA A 128 -15.75 14.93 -20.01
N CYS A 129 -14.95 14.47 -20.99
CA CYS A 129 -15.47 13.78 -22.15
C CYS A 129 -15.71 12.29 -21.90
N ASP A 130 -16.45 11.68 -22.82
CA ASP A 130 -16.71 10.23 -22.88
C ASP A 130 -15.99 9.61 -24.09
N LEU A 131 -15.84 10.37 -25.19
CA LEU A 131 -15.10 10.01 -26.38
C LEU A 131 -14.15 11.15 -26.78
N PHE A 132 -12.87 10.86 -26.96
CA PHE A 132 -11.93 11.79 -27.58
C PHE A 132 -11.81 11.49 -29.08
N CYS A 133 -11.93 12.49 -29.94
CA CYS A 133 -11.82 12.35 -31.38
C CYS A 133 -10.70 13.22 -31.98
N LEU A 134 -9.76 12.59 -32.68
CA LEU A 134 -8.70 13.28 -33.43
C LEU A 134 -8.80 12.96 -34.93
N PRO A 135 -9.50 13.79 -35.73
CA PRO A 135 -9.85 13.48 -37.10
C PRO A 135 -8.81 13.92 -38.14
N SER A 136 -7.52 13.91 -37.78
CA SER A 136 -6.46 14.52 -38.59
C SER A 136 -6.44 13.96 -40.02
N LYS A 137 -6.43 14.85 -41.03
CA LYS A 137 -6.47 14.45 -42.45
C LYS A 137 -5.11 14.02 -43.00
N GLY A 138 -4.01 14.50 -42.39
CA GLY A 138 -2.65 14.32 -42.92
C GLY A 138 -2.43 15.03 -44.27
N PRO A 139 -1.18 15.17 -44.75
CA PRO A 139 0.08 14.84 -44.05
C PRO A 139 0.39 15.79 -42.88
N GLY A 140 1.35 15.39 -42.03
CA GLY A 140 1.93 16.23 -40.97
C GLY A 140 1.54 15.87 -39.54
N GLU A 141 0.52 15.03 -39.29
CA GLU A 141 0.17 14.57 -37.93
C GLU A 141 1.10 13.44 -37.51
N THR A 142 2.33 13.81 -37.20
CA THR A 142 3.44 12.87 -36.98
C THR A 142 3.21 11.90 -35.81
N TRP A 143 2.47 12.32 -34.79
CA TRP A 143 2.11 11.48 -33.65
C TRP A 143 0.67 11.72 -33.19
N GLY A 144 0.42 12.86 -32.54
CA GLY A 144 -0.87 13.16 -31.92
C GLY A 144 -0.86 12.89 -30.42
N LEU A 145 0.00 13.59 -29.68
CA LEU A 145 0.14 13.49 -28.22
C LEU A 145 -1.20 13.58 -27.44
N ALA A 146 -2.18 14.30 -27.98
CA ALA A 146 -3.52 14.38 -27.40
C ALA A 146 -4.21 13.00 -27.25
N VAL A 147 -3.85 12.01 -28.09
CA VAL A 147 -4.29 10.62 -27.94
C VAL A 147 -3.74 10.02 -26.65
N ASN A 148 -2.44 10.16 -26.38
CA ASN A 148 -1.85 9.72 -25.12
C ASN A 148 -2.55 10.37 -23.92
N GLU A 149 -2.79 11.69 -23.98
CA GLU A 149 -3.42 12.46 -22.90
C GLU A 149 -4.86 11.98 -22.62
N ALA A 150 -5.66 11.78 -23.68
CA ALA A 150 -7.01 11.24 -23.56
C ALA A 150 -7.03 9.80 -23.03
N MET A 151 -6.09 8.95 -23.47
CA MET A 151 -5.97 7.58 -22.96
C MET A 151 -5.58 7.55 -21.48
N ALA A 152 -4.63 8.39 -21.06
CA ALA A 152 -4.25 8.53 -19.65
C ALA A 152 -5.38 9.10 -18.78
N ALA A 153 -6.27 9.91 -19.36
CA ALA A 153 -7.53 10.33 -18.72
C ALA A 153 -8.62 9.25 -18.75
N GLY A 154 -8.33 8.05 -19.26
CA GLY A 154 -9.25 6.90 -19.28
C GLY A 154 -10.40 7.07 -20.25
N LYS A 155 -10.16 7.65 -21.44
CA LYS A 155 -11.20 7.95 -22.43
C LYS A 155 -11.16 7.03 -23.63
N ALA A 156 -12.33 6.73 -24.18
CA ALA A 156 -12.43 6.05 -25.46
C ALA A 156 -11.84 6.93 -26.55
N ILE A 157 -11.17 6.32 -27.53
CA ILE A 157 -10.43 7.06 -28.57
C ILE A 157 -10.99 6.76 -29.95
N LEU A 158 -11.40 7.80 -30.69
CA LEU A 158 -11.65 7.71 -32.12
C LEU A 158 -10.59 8.52 -32.87
N VAL A 159 -9.78 7.86 -33.68
CA VAL A 159 -8.65 8.52 -34.35
C VAL A 159 -8.62 8.19 -35.84
N SER A 160 -8.25 9.18 -36.63
CA SER A 160 -8.00 8.98 -38.06
C SER A 160 -6.78 8.09 -38.26
N LYS A 161 -6.83 7.17 -39.24
CA LYS A 161 -5.67 6.35 -39.62
C LYS A 161 -4.44 7.17 -40.03
N ASN A 162 -4.62 8.44 -40.39
CA ASN A 162 -3.55 9.35 -40.80
C ASN A 162 -2.85 10.06 -39.62
N ALA A 163 -3.26 9.80 -38.36
CA ALA A 163 -2.52 10.23 -37.18
C ALA A 163 -1.45 9.18 -36.83
N GLY A 164 -0.21 9.62 -36.57
CA GLY A 164 0.90 8.70 -36.29
C GLY A 164 0.67 7.73 -35.13
N ALA A 165 -0.02 8.17 -34.08
CA ALA A 165 -0.34 7.37 -32.90
C ALA A 165 -1.39 6.29 -33.14
N ALA A 166 -2.17 6.36 -34.22
CA ALA A 166 -3.31 5.45 -34.44
C ALA A 166 -2.90 3.98 -34.46
N VAL A 167 -1.88 3.64 -35.26
CA VAL A 167 -1.42 2.25 -35.44
C VAL A 167 -0.81 1.64 -34.18
N ASP A 168 -0.24 2.48 -33.30
CA ASP A 168 0.51 2.03 -32.14
C ASP A 168 -0.34 2.01 -30.85
N LEU A 169 -1.37 2.85 -30.75
CA LEU A 169 -2.09 3.09 -29.50
C LEU A 169 -3.59 2.73 -29.53
N VAL A 170 -4.21 2.61 -30.70
CA VAL A 170 -5.67 2.48 -30.82
C VAL A 170 -6.05 1.23 -31.60
N ASP A 171 -7.05 0.50 -31.10
CA ASP A 171 -7.71 -0.59 -31.79
C ASP A 171 -9.19 -0.65 -31.39
N ASN A 172 -9.88 -1.75 -31.71
CA ASN A 172 -11.30 -1.90 -31.39
C ASN A 172 -11.57 -2.18 -29.89
N THR A 173 -10.53 -2.41 -29.08
CA THR A 173 -10.67 -2.72 -27.65
C THR A 173 -10.66 -1.47 -26.76
N ASN A 174 -10.16 -0.35 -27.28
CA ASN A 174 -10.09 0.93 -26.56
C ASN A 174 -10.74 2.11 -27.32
N GLY A 175 -11.36 1.82 -28.46
CA GLY A 175 -12.03 2.82 -29.28
C GLY A 175 -12.17 2.38 -30.74
N GLY A 176 -11.64 3.19 -31.66
CA GLY A 176 -11.63 2.85 -33.07
C GLY A 176 -10.71 3.73 -33.92
N ILE A 177 -10.29 3.15 -35.04
CA ILE A 177 -9.63 3.85 -36.14
C ILE A 177 -10.64 4.01 -37.28
N PHE A 178 -10.64 5.17 -37.91
CA PHE A 178 -11.46 5.45 -39.09
C PHE A 178 -10.60 5.93 -40.27
N ASP A 179 -11.05 5.62 -41.49
CA ASP A 179 -10.49 6.18 -42.72
C ASP A 179 -10.80 7.66 -42.78
N SER A 180 -9.86 8.54 -43.16
CA SER A 180 -9.98 10.01 -43.11
C SER A 180 -11.06 10.65 -44.02
N THR A 181 -12.10 9.91 -44.36
CA THR A 181 -13.35 10.34 -45.00
C THR A 181 -14.41 10.67 -43.95
N VAL A 182 -15.28 11.63 -44.26
CA VAL A 182 -16.39 12.01 -43.36
C VAL A 182 -17.39 10.86 -43.19
N ALA A 183 -17.61 10.05 -44.23
CA ALA A 183 -18.56 8.94 -44.18
C ALA A 183 -18.14 7.83 -43.20
N ASP A 184 -16.85 7.47 -43.18
CA ASP A 184 -16.38 6.46 -42.22
C ASP A 184 -16.31 7.00 -40.79
N LEU A 185 -15.94 8.28 -40.63
CA LEU A 185 -16.02 8.98 -39.34
C LEU A 185 -17.45 8.97 -38.78
N GLU A 186 -18.44 9.32 -39.60
CA GLU A 186 -19.86 9.30 -39.26
C GLU A 186 -20.33 7.91 -38.82
N ARG A 187 -19.98 6.86 -39.58
CA ARG A 187 -20.31 5.47 -39.25
C ARG A 187 -19.72 5.03 -37.91
N LYS A 188 -18.43 5.32 -37.68
CA LYS A 188 -17.73 4.96 -36.44
C LYS A 188 -18.25 5.74 -35.24
N LEU A 189 -18.51 7.03 -35.41
CA LEU A 189 -19.15 7.86 -34.37
C LEU A 189 -20.51 7.28 -34.00
N THR A 190 -21.37 7.02 -34.98
CA THR A 190 -22.71 6.47 -34.75
C THR A 190 -22.66 5.18 -33.94
N THR A 191 -21.73 4.28 -34.25
CA THR A 191 -21.57 3.00 -33.52
C THR A 191 -21.06 3.22 -32.08
N LEU A 192 -20.09 4.12 -31.88
CA LEU A 192 -19.45 4.31 -30.57
C LEU A 192 -20.36 5.03 -29.57
N VAL A 193 -21.21 5.94 -30.03
CA VAL A 193 -22.09 6.74 -29.17
C VAL A 193 -23.41 6.05 -28.80
N GLU A 194 -23.67 4.83 -29.27
CA GLU A 194 -24.88 4.07 -28.90
C GLU A 194 -25.00 3.84 -27.39
N SER A 195 -23.85 3.76 -26.69
CA SER A 195 -23.82 3.49 -25.26
C SER A 195 -22.67 4.18 -24.55
N LYS A 196 -23.03 5.09 -23.63
CA LYS A 196 -22.09 5.72 -22.72
C LYS A 196 -21.35 4.71 -21.83
N SER A 197 -22.01 3.63 -21.44
CA SER A 197 -21.37 2.58 -20.62
C SER A 197 -20.31 1.81 -21.42
N ASN A 198 -20.53 1.61 -22.72
CA ASN A 198 -19.53 1.03 -23.63
C ASN A 198 -18.31 1.96 -23.77
N LEU A 199 -18.51 3.27 -23.98
CA LEU A 199 -17.42 4.25 -24.02
C LEU A 199 -16.59 4.25 -22.73
N ARG A 200 -17.23 4.14 -21.56
CA ARG A 200 -16.54 3.99 -20.27
C ARG A 200 -15.71 2.70 -20.21
N ALA A 201 -16.20 1.59 -20.75
CA ALA A 201 -15.46 0.33 -20.79
C ALA A 201 -14.22 0.43 -21.68
N LEU A 202 -14.35 1.00 -22.88
CA LEU A 202 -13.25 1.27 -23.80
C LEU A 202 -12.20 2.20 -23.16
N GLY A 203 -12.65 3.24 -22.46
CA GLY A 203 -11.77 4.16 -21.74
C GLY A 203 -10.94 3.51 -20.64
N LYS A 204 -11.47 2.47 -19.96
CA LYS A 204 -10.69 1.67 -19.00
C LYS A 204 -9.58 0.86 -19.65
N VAL A 205 -9.81 0.37 -20.87
CA VAL A 205 -8.76 -0.31 -21.64
C VAL A 205 -7.70 0.71 -22.09
N SER A 206 -8.11 1.91 -22.52
CA SER A 206 -7.18 3.00 -22.84
C SER A 206 -6.24 3.34 -21.67
N SER A 207 -6.77 3.50 -20.45
CA SER A 207 -5.94 3.82 -19.29
C SER A 207 -4.98 2.68 -18.95
N ALA A 208 -5.42 1.42 -19.02
CA ALA A 208 -4.58 0.25 -18.82
C ALA A 208 -3.43 0.14 -19.84
N ASN A 209 -3.69 0.49 -21.11
CA ASN A 209 -2.69 0.44 -22.18
C ASN A 209 -1.58 1.49 -22.03
N VAL A 210 -1.89 2.64 -21.40
CA VAL A 210 -0.92 3.72 -21.15
C VAL A 210 -0.29 3.62 -19.75
N SER A 211 -0.95 2.95 -18.82
CA SER A 211 -0.45 2.71 -17.46
C SER A 211 0.46 1.49 -17.34
N LYS A 212 0.93 0.90 -18.46
CA LYS A 212 1.69 -0.37 -18.49
C LYS A 212 2.59 -0.51 -17.26
N GLU A 213 2.10 -1.38 -16.38
CA GLU A 213 2.67 -1.69 -15.09
C GLU A 213 4.09 -2.26 -15.20
N LYS A 214 4.83 -1.99 -14.12
CA LYS A 214 5.90 -2.81 -13.53
C LYS A 214 7.17 -2.94 -14.35
N ILE A 215 8.22 -2.35 -13.80
CA ILE A 215 9.41 -3.16 -13.61
C ILE A 215 9.61 -3.29 -12.11
N LEU A 216 9.29 -4.46 -11.55
CA LEU A 216 9.69 -4.84 -10.19
C LEU A 216 11.23 -4.95 -10.07
N LEU A 217 11.98 -4.94 -11.18
CA LEU A 217 13.45 -5.05 -11.20
C LEU A 217 14.15 -4.09 -10.23
N PRO A 218 13.78 -2.80 -10.12
CA PRO A 218 14.50 -1.90 -9.24
C PRO A 218 14.44 -2.39 -7.79
N ILE A 219 13.29 -2.91 -7.33
CA ILE A 219 13.14 -3.47 -5.97
C ILE A 219 14.09 -4.66 -5.72
N TYR A 220 14.41 -5.46 -6.75
CA TYR A 220 15.35 -6.59 -6.65
C TYR A 220 16.80 -6.22 -7.00
N ALA A 221 17.09 -5.02 -7.52
CA ALA A 221 18.45 -4.61 -7.85
C ALA A 221 19.39 -4.61 -6.62
N PRO A 222 19.00 -4.11 -5.43
CA PRO A 222 19.82 -4.21 -4.23
C PRO A 222 20.03 -5.66 -3.77
N VAL A 223 19.04 -6.54 -3.99
CA VAL A 223 19.16 -7.98 -3.67
C VAL A 223 20.30 -8.55 -4.50
N LEU A 224 20.24 -8.41 -5.82
CA LEU A 224 21.27 -8.90 -6.74
C LEU A 224 22.65 -8.33 -6.39
N LEU A 225 22.73 -7.02 -6.13
CA LEU A 225 23.96 -6.36 -5.77
C LEU A 225 24.56 -6.92 -4.46
N SER A 226 23.74 -7.21 -3.45
CA SER A 226 24.22 -7.78 -2.19
C SER A 226 24.84 -9.17 -2.36
N TYR A 227 24.31 -9.99 -3.27
CA TYR A 227 24.87 -11.32 -3.60
C TYR A 227 26.12 -11.23 -4.47
N VAL A 228 26.20 -10.26 -5.39
CA VAL A 228 27.44 -10.01 -6.15
C VAL A 228 28.61 -9.75 -5.20
N PHE A 229 28.38 -8.99 -4.12
CA PHE A 229 29.39 -8.65 -3.12
C PHE A 229 29.53 -9.67 -1.99
N GLN A 230 28.96 -10.88 -2.10
CA GLN A 230 28.99 -11.88 -1.01
C GLN A 230 30.42 -12.29 -0.58
N PHE A 231 31.41 -12.16 -1.47
CA PHE A 231 32.83 -12.41 -1.18
C PHE A 231 33.43 -11.44 -0.15
N ASN A 232 32.75 -10.32 0.12
CA ASN A 232 33.10 -9.40 1.20
C ASN A 232 31.87 -9.27 2.11
N PRO A 233 31.80 -10.00 3.24
CA PRO A 233 30.59 -10.08 4.05
C PRO A 233 30.20 -8.73 4.65
N VAL A 234 31.18 -7.87 4.97
CA VAL A 234 30.90 -6.51 5.48
C VAL A 234 30.24 -5.63 4.42
N ALA A 235 30.80 -5.60 3.20
CA ALA A 235 30.20 -4.86 2.09
C ALA A 235 28.83 -5.43 1.72
N SER A 236 28.70 -6.76 1.63
CA SER A 236 27.43 -7.44 1.36
C SER A 236 26.36 -7.08 2.38
N TYR A 237 26.70 -7.08 3.67
CA TYR A 237 25.79 -6.65 4.74
C TYR A 237 25.31 -5.22 4.54
N PHE A 238 26.22 -4.25 4.34
CA PHE A 238 25.84 -2.85 4.18
C PHE A 238 25.02 -2.60 2.91
N ILE A 239 25.34 -3.28 1.81
CA ILE A 239 24.53 -3.23 0.57
C ILE A 239 23.13 -3.79 0.84
N ALA A 240 23.03 -4.92 1.55
CA ALA A 240 21.74 -5.51 1.88
C ALA A 240 20.91 -4.62 2.82
N TRP A 241 21.55 -4.01 3.81
CA TRP A 241 20.96 -3.07 4.75
C TRP A 241 20.46 -1.79 4.06
N LEU A 242 21.32 -1.12 3.28
CA LEU A 242 20.95 0.03 2.44
C LEU A 242 19.88 -0.32 1.40
N GLY A 243 19.90 -1.56 0.91
CA GLY A 243 18.93 -2.07 -0.06
C GLY A 243 17.49 -1.97 0.43
N SER A 244 17.23 -2.19 1.72
CA SER A 244 15.87 -2.02 2.27
C SER A 244 15.40 -0.57 2.25
N PHE A 245 16.31 0.39 2.42
CA PHE A 245 15.98 1.82 2.27
C PHE A 245 15.75 2.20 0.81
N ALA A 246 16.47 1.59 -0.13
CA ALA A 246 16.20 1.76 -1.56
C ALA A 246 14.81 1.24 -1.94
N ILE A 247 14.38 0.10 -1.38
CA ILE A 247 13.03 -0.43 -1.57
C ILE A 247 11.98 0.57 -1.03
N TYR A 248 12.14 1.12 0.18
CA TYR A 248 11.25 2.18 0.69
C TYR A 248 11.19 3.40 -0.22
N TYR A 249 12.34 3.86 -0.70
CA TYR A 249 12.39 4.99 -1.61
C TYR A 249 11.55 4.73 -2.84
N TRP A 250 11.72 3.59 -3.49
CA TRP A 250 11.00 3.23 -4.71
C TRP A 250 9.50 3.01 -4.51
N THR A 251 9.09 2.41 -3.39
CA THR A 251 7.67 2.06 -3.17
C THR A 251 6.87 3.21 -2.58
N ILE A 252 7.49 4.06 -1.77
CA ILE A 252 6.80 5.10 -0.98
C ILE A 252 7.15 6.51 -1.50
N LEU A 253 8.44 6.81 -1.74
CA LEU A 253 8.92 8.19 -1.92
C LEU A 253 9.13 8.60 -3.39
N SER A 254 9.39 7.65 -4.28
CA SER A 254 9.75 7.89 -5.68
C SER A 254 8.62 8.62 -6.42
N PRO A 255 8.93 9.56 -7.34
CA PRO A 255 7.94 10.14 -8.25
C PRO A 255 7.32 9.10 -9.20
N ILE A 256 8.07 8.06 -9.55
CA ILE A 256 7.67 6.99 -10.49
C ILE A 256 7.12 5.79 -9.69
N LYS A 257 6.24 6.05 -8.71
CA LYS A 257 5.75 5.00 -7.79
C LYS A 257 5.30 3.77 -8.56
N TYR A 258 5.76 2.61 -8.12
CA TYR A 258 5.39 1.32 -8.72
C TYR A 258 3.92 0.95 -8.47
N ILE A 259 3.21 1.78 -7.70
CA ILE A 259 1.83 1.57 -7.28
C ILE A 259 1.10 2.88 -7.44
N GLN A 260 0.08 2.87 -8.28
CA GLN A 260 -0.95 3.88 -8.25
C GLN A 260 -1.93 3.49 -7.13
N LEU A 261 -2.28 4.44 -6.27
CA LEU A 261 -3.22 4.22 -5.18
C LEU A 261 -4.42 5.14 -5.40
N ASP A 262 -5.60 4.72 -4.94
CA ASP A 262 -6.85 5.49 -5.02
C ASP A 262 -6.81 6.81 -4.21
N LEU A 263 -6.05 6.85 -3.12
CA LEU A 263 -5.81 8.04 -2.31
C LEU A 263 -4.36 8.58 -2.47
N PRO A 264 -4.07 9.83 -2.08
CA PRO A 264 -2.69 10.27 -1.87
C PRO A 264 -2.03 9.46 -0.74
N LEU A 265 -0.74 9.15 -0.88
CA LEU A 265 0.01 8.39 0.12
C LEU A 265 -0.11 8.94 1.55
N SER A 266 -0.07 10.28 1.70
CA SER A 266 -0.18 10.94 3.01
C SER A 266 -1.51 10.68 3.71
N LYS A 267 -2.56 10.28 2.97
CA LYS A 267 -3.89 9.98 3.52
C LYS A 267 -4.11 8.48 3.75
N GLN A 268 -3.23 7.58 3.28
CA GLN A 268 -3.44 6.13 3.32
C GLN A 268 -2.32 5.33 4.02
N ILE A 269 -1.55 6.00 4.86
CA ILE A 269 -0.40 5.44 5.60
C ILE A 269 -0.71 4.19 6.44
N MET A 270 -1.99 3.89 6.72
CA MET A 270 -2.39 2.69 7.45
C MET A 270 -2.53 1.45 6.57
N ARG A 271 -2.38 1.57 5.25
CA ARG A 271 -2.41 0.43 4.34
C ARG A 271 -1.13 -0.41 4.44
N PRO A 272 -1.20 -1.72 4.09
CA PRO A 272 -0.06 -2.62 4.16
C PRO A 272 1.20 -2.11 3.47
N ILE A 273 1.05 -1.47 2.31
CA ILE A 273 2.20 -0.93 1.55
C ILE A 273 3.02 0.11 2.32
N VAL A 274 2.41 0.81 3.28
CA VAL A 274 3.15 1.75 4.13
C VAL A 274 3.40 1.13 5.49
N LEU A 275 2.34 0.76 6.20
CA LEU A 275 2.42 0.37 7.60
C LEU A 275 3.10 -0.97 7.80
N THR A 276 2.62 -2.03 7.14
CA THR A 276 3.24 -3.35 7.22
C THR A 276 4.66 -3.32 6.68
N GLN A 277 4.90 -2.65 5.56
CA GLN A 277 6.25 -2.50 5.01
C GLN A 277 7.19 -1.82 6.02
N LEU A 278 6.79 -0.67 6.59
CA LEU A 278 7.60 0.11 7.52
C LEU A 278 7.89 -0.65 8.81
N VAL A 279 6.87 -1.29 9.39
CA VAL A 279 7.05 -2.08 10.62
C VAL A 279 7.93 -3.29 10.34
N PHE A 280 7.64 -4.08 9.30
CA PHE A 280 8.41 -5.26 8.97
C PHE A 280 9.88 -4.94 8.70
N ALA A 281 10.17 -4.05 7.73
CA ALA A 281 11.56 -3.79 7.37
C ALA A 281 12.26 -2.90 8.39
N GLY A 282 11.54 -2.06 9.14
CA GLY A 282 12.09 -1.35 10.30
C GLY A 282 12.66 -2.33 11.33
N PHE A 283 11.85 -3.30 11.77
CA PHE A 283 12.31 -4.29 12.75
C PHE A 283 13.30 -5.31 12.15
N MET A 284 12.97 -5.96 11.04
CA MET A 284 13.77 -7.09 10.53
C MET A 284 15.01 -6.68 9.74
N CYS A 285 14.98 -5.52 9.08
CA CYS A 285 16.06 -5.12 8.16
C CYS A 285 16.88 -3.95 8.71
N SER A 286 16.25 -2.95 9.34
CA SER A 286 16.95 -1.73 9.75
C SER A 286 17.64 -1.86 11.11
N THR A 287 17.00 -2.50 12.10
CA THR A 287 17.57 -2.59 13.47
C THR A 287 18.76 -3.54 13.61
N SER A 288 18.99 -4.43 12.65
CA SER A 288 20.13 -5.36 12.67
C SER A 288 21.49 -4.64 12.70
N ILE A 289 21.52 -3.35 12.34
CA ILE A 289 22.73 -2.54 12.38
C ILE A 289 23.35 -2.48 13.76
N PHE A 290 22.55 -2.48 14.83
CA PHE A 290 23.08 -2.41 16.20
C PHE A 290 23.87 -3.67 16.55
N TYR A 291 23.33 -4.85 16.22
CA TYR A 291 24.06 -6.11 16.38
C TYR A 291 25.31 -6.16 15.51
N PHE A 292 25.23 -5.68 14.27
CA PHE A 292 26.35 -5.72 13.35
C PHE A 292 27.50 -4.80 13.77
N ILE A 293 27.22 -3.56 14.21
CA ILE A 293 28.29 -2.66 14.68
C ILE A 293 28.91 -3.15 15.99
N ASP A 294 28.13 -3.78 16.87
CA ASP A 294 28.63 -4.44 18.09
C ASP A 294 29.61 -5.57 17.72
N HIS A 295 29.24 -6.42 16.75
CA HIS A 295 30.12 -7.43 16.18
C HIS A 295 31.41 -6.86 15.57
N LEU A 296 31.35 -5.66 14.96
CA LEU A 296 32.52 -4.94 14.46
C LEU A 296 33.41 -4.34 15.58
N GLY A 297 33.02 -4.45 16.85
CA GLY A 297 33.77 -3.96 18.02
C GLY A 297 33.41 -2.54 18.46
N TYR A 298 32.23 -2.03 18.08
CA TYR A 298 31.70 -0.75 18.54
C TYR A 298 30.66 -0.99 19.64
N GLN A 299 30.93 -0.57 20.88
CA GLN A 299 29.89 -0.49 21.91
C GLN A 299 29.56 0.97 22.20
N TYR A 300 28.27 1.27 22.40
CA TYR A 300 27.82 2.64 22.61
C TYR A 300 28.30 3.61 21.51
N PHE A 301 28.33 3.11 20.27
CA PHE A 301 28.84 3.81 19.08
C PHE A 301 30.32 4.23 19.15
N SER A 302 31.06 3.72 20.14
CA SER A 302 32.48 3.99 20.36
C SER A 302 33.28 2.71 20.12
N LYS A 303 34.37 2.81 19.36
CA LYS A 303 35.24 1.68 19.08
C LYS A 303 36.05 1.35 20.35
N ILE A 304 35.90 0.14 20.89
CA ILE A 304 36.59 -0.23 22.14
C ILE A 304 37.99 -0.79 21.88
N ASN A 305 38.16 -1.53 20.79
CA ASN A 305 39.46 -2.13 20.44
C ASN A 305 40.01 -1.48 19.17
N ASN A 306 41.23 -0.93 19.23
CA ASN A 306 41.91 -0.31 18.08
C ASN A 306 42.45 -1.31 17.05
N GLN A 307 42.31 -2.62 17.29
CA GLN A 307 42.65 -3.64 16.30
C GLN A 307 41.82 -3.50 15.02
N ILE A 308 42.40 -3.96 13.91
CA ILE A 308 41.72 -4.04 12.63
C ILE A 308 40.74 -5.22 12.72
N PHE A 309 39.48 -4.98 12.37
CA PHE A 309 38.47 -6.04 12.34
C PHE A 309 38.77 -7.03 11.20
N ILE A 310 38.77 -8.32 11.52
CA ILE A 310 38.96 -9.41 10.56
C ILE A 310 37.63 -10.17 10.49
N ALA A 311 37.08 -10.32 9.28
CA ALA A 311 35.84 -11.06 9.08
C ALA A 311 36.04 -12.55 9.42
N ASN A 312 35.04 -13.14 10.06
CA ASN A 312 34.98 -14.56 10.45
C ASN A 312 33.64 -15.16 10.00
N ASP A 313 33.44 -16.45 10.30
CA ASP A 313 32.22 -17.19 9.93
C ASP A 313 30.94 -16.51 10.45
N LEU A 314 30.99 -15.93 11.66
CA LEU A 314 29.87 -15.17 12.21
C LEU A 314 29.57 -13.92 11.36
N THR A 315 30.60 -13.20 10.88
CA THR A 315 30.41 -12.09 9.94
C THR A 315 29.69 -12.54 8.66
N GLU A 316 30.05 -13.71 8.13
CA GLU A 316 29.41 -14.29 6.94
C GLU A 316 27.94 -14.65 7.21
N ASN A 317 27.65 -15.27 8.35
CA ASN A 317 26.30 -15.63 8.76
C ASN A 317 25.42 -14.39 8.97
N ILE A 318 25.92 -13.34 9.62
CA ILE A 318 25.18 -12.08 9.81
C ILE A 318 24.87 -11.45 8.45
N ALA A 319 25.86 -11.40 7.55
CA ALA A 319 25.67 -10.86 6.21
C ALA A 319 24.65 -11.68 5.40
N ALA A 320 24.69 -13.01 5.49
CA ALA A 320 23.72 -13.91 4.86
C ALA A 320 22.29 -13.68 5.38
N CYS A 321 22.12 -13.62 6.71
CA CYS A 321 20.83 -13.33 7.33
C CYS A 321 20.27 -11.98 6.88
N GLN A 322 21.12 -10.95 6.79
CA GLN A 322 20.70 -9.63 6.30
C GLN A 322 20.27 -9.67 4.83
N ARG A 323 20.95 -10.46 3.98
CA ARG A 323 20.50 -10.70 2.58
C ARG A 323 19.15 -11.42 2.54
N TYR A 324 18.90 -12.39 3.42
CA TYR A 324 17.60 -13.05 3.52
C TYR A 324 16.51 -12.07 3.96
N CYS A 325 16.78 -11.19 4.93
CA CYS A 325 15.86 -10.11 5.32
C CYS A 325 15.56 -9.16 4.14
N LEU A 326 16.57 -8.80 3.33
CA LEU A 326 16.35 -7.98 2.14
C LEU A 326 15.48 -8.70 1.08
N VAL A 327 15.72 -9.98 0.83
CA VAL A 327 14.89 -10.80 -0.07
C VAL A 327 13.46 -10.86 0.44
N ALA A 328 13.27 -11.09 1.74
CA ALA A 328 11.98 -11.09 2.39
C ALA A 328 11.24 -9.75 2.21
N HIS A 329 11.93 -8.63 2.37
CA HIS A 329 11.36 -7.30 2.16
C HIS A 329 10.92 -7.10 0.69
N ALA A 330 11.77 -7.44 -0.27
CA ALA A 330 11.43 -7.36 -1.70
C ALA A 330 10.23 -8.25 -2.07
N ALA A 331 10.20 -9.49 -1.55
CA ALA A 331 9.13 -10.45 -1.77
C ALA A 331 7.80 -10.01 -1.13
N LEU A 332 7.84 -9.56 0.14
CA LEU A 332 6.69 -8.99 0.86
C LEU A 332 6.03 -7.87 0.03
N VAL A 333 6.85 -6.90 -0.38
CA VAL A 333 6.37 -5.75 -1.17
C VAL A 333 5.83 -6.21 -2.51
N THR A 334 6.49 -7.16 -3.19
CA THR A 334 6.01 -7.72 -4.45
C THR A 334 4.63 -8.36 -4.27
N GLY A 335 4.42 -9.10 -3.18
CA GLY A 335 3.13 -9.69 -2.82
C GLY A 335 2.05 -8.63 -2.62
N ILE A 336 2.34 -7.60 -1.83
CA ILE A 336 1.43 -6.46 -1.59
C ILE A 336 1.05 -5.78 -2.92
N ILE A 337 2.04 -5.47 -3.77
CA ILE A 337 1.82 -4.85 -5.08
C ILE A 337 0.89 -5.71 -5.93
N SER A 338 1.15 -7.02 -6.01
CA SER A 338 0.37 -7.93 -6.84
C SER A 338 -1.09 -8.06 -6.42
N ALA A 339 -1.40 -7.86 -5.14
CA ALA A 339 -2.75 -7.90 -4.60
C ALA A 339 -3.43 -6.52 -4.56
N THR A 340 -2.71 -5.43 -4.80
CA THR A 340 -3.30 -4.08 -4.76
C THR A 340 -4.32 -3.89 -5.89
N LYS A 341 -5.52 -3.38 -5.56
CA LYS A 341 -6.58 -3.10 -6.55
C LYS A 341 -6.76 -1.59 -6.71
N LEU A 342 -6.53 -1.08 -7.92
CA LEU A 342 -6.66 0.36 -8.25
C LEU A 342 -8.10 0.87 -8.10
N ASP A 343 -9.06 0.14 -8.67
CA ASP A 343 -10.50 0.46 -8.59
C ASP A 343 -11.18 -0.53 -7.63
N LEU A 344 -10.82 -0.48 -6.35
CA LEU A 344 -11.47 -1.34 -5.37
C LEU A 344 -12.95 -0.97 -5.22
N LYS A 345 -13.84 -1.87 -5.65
CA LYS A 345 -15.29 -1.69 -5.52
C LYS A 345 -15.73 -1.81 -4.06
N ILE A 346 -16.25 -0.71 -3.50
CA ILE A 346 -16.86 -0.66 -2.17
C ILE A 346 -18.28 -1.22 -2.27
N LYS A 347 -18.51 -2.43 -1.75
CA LYS A 347 -19.79 -3.12 -1.89
C LYS A 347 -20.82 -2.67 -0.86
N TYR A 348 -20.37 -2.26 0.31
CA TYR A 348 -21.23 -1.87 1.43
C TYR A 348 -20.68 -0.64 2.15
N ILE A 349 -21.59 0.17 2.66
CA ILE A 349 -21.30 1.39 3.44
C ILE A 349 -22.14 1.42 4.73
N PHE A 350 -21.65 2.17 5.71
CA PHE A 350 -22.39 2.38 6.95
C PHE A 350 -23.53 3.38 6.74
N LYS A 351 -24.74 3.02 7.16
CA LYS A 351 -25.93 3.88 7.10
C LYS A 351 -25.93 4.99 8.17
N VAL A 352 -25.16 4.78 9.23
CA VAL A 352 -25.10 5.66 10.41
C VAL A 352 -23.90 6.61 10.30
N ASP A 353 -24.03 7.79 10.90
CA ASP A 353 -22.92 8.74 11.07
C ASP A 353 -21.66 8.04 11.62
N THR A 354 -20.56 8.18 10.88
CA THR A 354 -19.29 7.50 11.14
C THR A 354 -18.70 7.82 12.52
N ASP A 355 -18.84 9.06 13.00
CA ASP A 355 -18.28 9.46 14.30
C ASP A 355 -19.07 8.79 15.45
N LYS A 356 -20.40 8.70 15.34
CA LYS A 356 -21.23 8.03 16.34
C LYS A 356 -20.95 6.53 16.42
N ILE A 357 -20.82 5.88 15.26
CA ILE A 357 -20.58 4.44 15.23
C ILE A 357 -19.15 4.08 15.69
N LEU A 358 -18.17 4.96 15.49
CA LEU A 358 -16.80 4.76 16.02
C LEU A 358 -16.78 4.66 17.55
N ILE A 359 -17.52 5.53 18.24
CA ILE A 359 -17.66 5.46 19.71
C ILE A 359 -18.30 4.14 20.14
N GLN A 360 -19.34 3.69 19.43
CA GLN A 360 -20.00 2.42 19.72
C GLN A 360 -19.06 1.23 19.50
N ILE A 361 -18.34 1.20 18.38
CA ILE A 361 -17.34 0.16 18.09
C ILE A 361 -16.30 0.11 19.20
N CYS A 362 -15.83 1.26 19.65
CA CYS A 362 -14.88 1.38 20.74
C CYS A 362 -15.39 0.70 22.02
N GLY A 363 -16.55 1.12 22.54
CA GLY A 363 -17.10 0.57 23.78
C GLY A 363 -17.48 -0.91 23.69
N TYR A 364 -18.18 -1.31 22.63
CA TYR A 364 -18.63 -2.70 22.48
C TYR A 364 -17.48 -3.68 22.24
N SER A 365 -16.50 -3.30 21.41
CA SER A 365 -15.37 -4.18 21.12
C SER A 365 -14.50 -4.36 22.36
N TYR A 366 -14.26 -3.32 23.15
CA TYR A 366 -13.52 -3.46 24.40
C TYR A 366 -14.23 -4.41 25.38
N LEU A 367 -15.54 -4.23 25.58
CA LEU A 367 -16.34 -5.08 26.46
C LEU A 367 -16.31 -6.54 26.00
N LEU A 368 -16.50 -6.80 24.70
CA LEU A 368 -16.42 -8.15 24.12
C LEU A 368 -15.03 -8.75 24.29
N GLY A 369 -13.98 -7.94 24.12
CA GLY A 369 -12.60 -8.34 24.37
C GLY A 369 -12.40 -8.87 25.80
N ILE A 370 -12.89 -8.16 26.81
CA ILE A 370 -12.83 -8.58 28.22
C ILE A 370 -13.68 -9.83 28.45
N ILE A 371 -14.91 -9.89 27.93
CA ILE A 371 -15.77 -11.05 28.15
C ILE A 371 -15.12 -12.30 27.54
N PHE A 372 -14.59 -12.18 26.32
CA PHE A 372 -13.96 -13.30 25.62
C PHE A 372 -12.65 -13.74 26.27
N SER A 373 -11.93 -12.84 26.96
CA SER A 373 -10.73 -13.23 27.71
C SER A 373 -11.03 -14.17 28.88
N ARG A 374 -12.28 -14.19 29.38
CA ARG A 374 -12.74 -15.06 30.47
C ARG A 374 -13.24 -16.43 29.99
N ILE A 375 -13.42 -16.62 28.68
CA ILE A 375 -14.03 -17.83 28.12
C ILE A 375 -13.01 -18.55 27.24
N SER A 376 -12.48 -19.68 27.72
CA SER A 376 -11.41 -20.43 27.05
C SER A 376 -11.73 -20.82 25.60
N ALA A 377 -13.01 -21.06 25.27
CA ALA A 377 -13.44 -21.46 23.92
C ALA A 377 -13.33 -20.33 22.88
N VAL A 378 -13.38 -19.06 23.30
CA VAL A 378 -13.37 -17.89 22.40
C VAL A 378 -12.24 -16.90 22.71
N VAL A 379 -11.32 -17.27 23.60
CA VAL A 379 -10.20 -16.42 24.05
C VAL A 379 -9.35 -15.90 22.89
N GLN A 380 -9.22 -16.67 21.81
CA GLN A 380 -8.50 -16.29 20.59
C GLN A 380 -9.05 -15.04 19.90
N PHE A 381 -10.34 -14.71 20.10
CA PHE A 381 -10.97 -13.51 19.56
C PHE A 381 -10.82 -12.29 20.48
N SER A 382 -10.44 -12.49 21.75
CA SER A 382 -10.32 -11.42 22.75
C SER A 382 -9.38 -10.31 22.29
N TYR A 383 -8.15 -10.66 21.91
CA TYR A 383 -7.16 -9.71 21.44
C TYR A 383 -7.61 -8.96 20.18
N MET A 384 -8.28 -9.64 19.25
CA MET A 384 -8.80 -8.99 18.02
C MET A 384 -9.81 -7.88 18.37
N PHE A 385 -10.71 -8.13 19.32
CA PHE A 385 -11.67 -7.13 19.78
C PHE A 385 -11.03 -5.98 20.57
N ILE A 386 -10.04 -6.27 21.40
CA ILE A 386 -9.25 -5.24 22.11
C ILE A 386 -8.55 -4.33 21.10
N PHE A 387 -7.92 -4.90 20.06
CA PHE A 387 -7.27 -4.11 19.02
C PHE A 387 -8.28 -3.30 18.20
N ILE A 388 -9.43 -3.85 17.79
CA ILE A 388 -10.50 -3.07 17.15
C ILE A 388 -10.86 -1.85 18.00
N SER A 389 -11.01 -2.03 19.32
CA SER A 389 -11.26 -0.91 20.24
C SER A 389 -10.12 0.10 20.26
N LEU A 390 -8.87 -0.34 20.28
CA LEU A 390 -7.70 0.54 20.30
C LEU A 390 -7.64 1.41 19.03
N PHE A 391 -7.82 0.81 17.84
CA PHE A 391 -7.83 1.57 16.59
C PHE A 391 -9.03 2.53 16.52
N ALA A 392 -10.21 2.09 16.96
CA ALA A 392 -11.41 2.92 16.99
C ALA A 392 -11.25 4.10 17.97
N GLY A 393 -10.74 3.86 19.17
CA GLY A 393 -10.46 4.88 20.17
C GLY A 393 -9.41 5.89 19.70
N SER A 394 -8.30 5.40 19.13
CA SER A 394 -7.23 6.26 18.59
C SER A 394 -7.70 7.11 17.42
N LEU A 395 -8.47 6.54 16.48
CA LEU A 395 -9.05 7.31 15.37
C LEU A 395 -10.07 8.33 15.88
N THR A 396 -10.89 7.97 16.86
CA THR A 396 -11.85 8.89 17.51
C THR A 396 -11.14 10.06 18.17
N PHE A 397 -10.04 9.79 18.88
CA PHE A 397 -9.20 10.81 19.52
C PHE A 397 -8.64 11.79 18.48
N VAL A 398 -8.01 11.27 17.43
CA VAL A 398 -7.47 12.09 16.33
C VAL A 398 -8.55 12.92 15.66
N LYS A 399 -9.70 12.33 15.32
CA LYS A 399 -10.84 13.06 14.77
C LYS A 399 -11.35 14.14 15.73
N GLY A 400 -11.34 13.89 17.03
CA GLY A 400 -11.68 14.88 18.05
C GLY A 400 -10.76 16.09 18.04
N ILE A 401 -9.44 15.88 17.96
CA ILE A 401 -8.45 16.94 17.86
C ILE A 401 -8.65 17.74 16.58
N VAL A 402 -8.70 17.05 15.43
CA VAL A 402 -8.79 17.68 14.10
C VAL A 402 -10.09 18.47 13.94
N LYS A 403 -11.22 17.90 14.38
CA LYS A 403 -12.55 18.54 14.29
C LYS A 403 -12.86 19.49 15.46
N LYS A 404 -11.92 19.68 16.39
CA LYS A 404 -12.10 20.48 17.63
C LYS A 404 -13.34 20.09 18.43
N ARG A 405 -13.61 18.78 18.56
CA ARG A 405 -14.76 18.24 19.30
C ARG A 405 -14.30 17.65 20.64
N PRO A 406 -14.47 18.37 21.77
CA PRO A 406 -13.92 17.93 23.06
C PRO A 406 -14.48 16.59 23.53
N ASN A 407 -15.76 16.29 23.22
CA ASN A 407 -16.35 15.00 23.58
C ASN A 407 -15.63 13.81 22.92
N LEU A 408 -15.23 13.94 21.65
CA LEU A 408 -14.49 12.90 20.95
C LEU A 408 -13.05 12.77 21.48
N VAL A 409 -12.43 13.91 21.85
CA VAL A 409 -11.12 13.94 22.49
C VAL A 409 -11.17 13.20 23.84
N ALA A 410 -12.17 13.48 24.67
CA ALA A 410 -12.31 12.84 25.98
C ALA A 410 -12.55 11.32 25.84
N ILE A 411 -13.50 10.90 25.00
CA ILE A 411 -13.85 9.48 24.83
C ILE A 411 -12.69 8.70 24.18
N GLY A 412 -12.21 9.16 23.02
CA GLY A 412 -11.13 8.49 22.30
C GLY A 412 -9.81 8.52 23.08
N GLY A 413 -9.49 9.67 23.68
CA GLY A 413 -8.29 9.86 24.48
C GLY A 413 -8.29 9.02 25.75
N GLY A 414 -9.44 8.89 26.43
CA GLY A 414 -9.57 8.02 27.60
C GLY A 414 -9.28 6.55 27.26
N VAL A 415 -9.83 6.04 26.16
CA VAL A 415 -9.59 4.65 25.71
C VAL A 415 -8.13 4.44 25.31
N PHE A 416 -7.57 5.39 24.55
CA PHE A 416 -6.17 5.34 24.15
C PHE A 416 -5.24 5.33 25.38
N LEU A 417 -5.45 6.26 26.32
CA LEU A 417 -4.63 6.37 27.52
C LEU A 417 -4.75 5.13 28.40
N PHE A 418 -5.96 4.58 28.56
CA PHE A 418 -6.17 3.34 29.29
C PHE A 418 -5.37 2.17 28.67
N ASN A 419 -5.42 2.01 27.35
CA ASN A 419 -4.65 0.96 26.66
C ASN A 419 -3.13 1.19 26.76
N LEU A 420 -2.69 2.46 26.72
CA LEU A 420 -1.28 2.81 26.89
C LEU A 420 -0.78 2.43 28.29
N VAL A 421 -1.56 2.73 29.35
CA VAL A 421 -1.23 2.36 30.73
C VAL A 421 -1.21 0.83 30.90
N ALA A 422 -2.21 0.13 30.36
CA ALA A 422 -2.24 -1.33 30.39
C ALA A 422 -1.03 -1.94 29.65
N ALA A 423 -0.62 -1.33 28.53
CA ALA A 423 0.57 -1.75 27.80
C ALA A 423 1.86 -1.54 28.60
N THR A 424 2.01 -0.42 29.31
CA THR A 424 3.20 -0.17 30.15
C THR A 424 3.30 -1.16 31.32
N LEU A 425 2.17 -1.56 31.90
CA LEU A 425 2.12 -2.52 33.00
C LEU A 425 2.28 -3.98 32.55
N SER A 426 2.23 -4.25 31.24
CA SER A 426 2.30 -5.62 30.72
C SER A 426 3.70 -6.24 30.80
N GLY A 427 4.75 -5.43 30.98
CA GLY A 427 6.15 -5.86 30.84
C GLY A 427 6.56 -6.19 29.39
N TYR A 428 5.67 -6.01 28.42
CA TYR A 428 5.96 -6.20 27.00
C TYR A 428 6.17 -4.84 26.30
N LYS A 429 7.41 -4.60 25.89
CA LYS A 429 7.83 -3.43 25.10
C LYS A 429 6.99 -3.20 23.84
N GLU A 430 6.62 -4.28 23.16
CA GLU A 430 5.95 -4.22 21.86
C GLU A 430 4.56 -3.60 21.99
N SER A 431 3.85 -3.91 23.08
CA SER A 431 2.54 -3.35 23.39
C SER A 431 2.59 -1.82 23.48
N VAL A 432 3.63 -1.27 24.12
CA VAL A 432 3.81 0.18 24.28
C VAL A 432 4.16 0.83 22.94
N ILE A 433 5.12 0.27 22.20
CA ILE A 433 5.55 0.77 20.89
C ILE A 433 4.37 0.78 19.91
N ASN A 434 3.56 -0.28 19.88
CA ASN A 434 2.41 -0.39 18.98
C ASN A 434 1.35 0.69 19.26
N ASN A 435 1.03 0.97 20.53
CA ASN A 435 0.09 2.04 20.88
C ASN A 435 0.55 3.40 20.35
N LEU A 436 1.82 3.74 20.57
CA LEU A 436 2.37 5.02 20.12
C LEU A 436 2.50 5.10 18.60
N LEU A 437 2.88 3.99 17.95
CA LEU A 437 2.96 3.91 16.50
C LEU A 437 1.59 4.13 15.86
N ILE A 438 0.52 3.52 16.39
CA ILE A 438 -0.86 3.75 15.93
C ILE A 438 -1.20 5.24 15.96
N LEU A 439 -0.93 5.93 17.08
CA LEU A 439 -1.23 7.35 17.21
C LEU A 439 -0.40 8.21 16.26
N VAL A 440 0.91 7.95 16.16
CA VAL A 440 1.84 8.66 15.26
C VAL A 440 1.37 8.56 13.82
N PHE A 441 1.02 7.35 13.37
CA PHE A 441 0.50 7.16 12.03
C PHE A 441 -0.83 7.90 11.90
N LEU A 442 -1.83 7.69 12.75
CA LEU A 442 -3.13 8.37 12.58
C LEU A 442 -3.06 9.91 12.59
N LEU A 443 -2.11 10.52 13.29
CA LEU A 443 -1.90 11.98 13.29
C LEU A 443 -1.14 12.49 12.05
N PHE A 444 -0.30 11.65 11.41
CA PHE A 444 0.56 12.05 10.31
C PHE A 444 -0.14 12.74 9.12
N PRO A 445 -1.34 12.30 8.66
CA PRO A 445 -2.04 12.95 7.54
C PRO A 445 -2.43 14.40 7.83
N TYR A 446 -2.62 14.74 9.11
CA TYR A 446 -3.09 16.03 9.57
C TYR A 446 -1.95 16.94 10.05
N TYR A 447 -0.92 16.36 10.68
CA TYR A 447 0.15 17.10 11.35
C TYR A 447 1.56 16.67 10.90
N ARG A 448 1.74 16.40 9.59
CA ARG A 448 2.97 15.83 9.00
C ARG A 448 4.28 16.40 9.54
N LYS A 449 4.47 17.72 9.52
CA LYS A 449 5.73 18.37 9.95
C LYS A 449 5.98 18.16 11.44
N LEU A 450 4.96 18.37 12.26
CA LEU A 450 5.04 18.22 13.71
C LEU A 450 5.41 16.78 14.07
N ILE A 451 4.69 15.80 13.50
CA ILE A 451 4.92 14.37 13.76
C ILE A 451 6.32 13.94 13.36
N LEU A 452 6.84 14.39 12.21
CA LEU A 452 8.22 14.06 11.81
C LEU A 452 9.28 14.63 12.76
N ILE A 453 9.05 15.82 13.32
CA ILE A 453 9.99 16.46 14.26
C ILE A 453 9.91 15.83 15.64
N THR A 454 8.72 15.46 16.13
CA THR A 454 8.52 14.97 17.50
C THR A 454 8.68 13.45 17.64
N SER A 455 8.40 12.67 16.60
CA SER A 455 8.46 11.20 16.68
C SER A 455 9.87 10.66 16.88
N ILE A 456 10.90 11.26 16.26
CA ILE A 456 12.29 10.77 16.38
C ILE A 456 12.79 10.91 17.83
N PRO A 457 12.74 12.10 18.48
CA PRO A 457 13.11 12.24 19.89
C PRO A 457 12.31 11.32 20.80
N LEU A 458 11.00 11.17 20.54
CA LEU A 458 10.14 10.28 21.32
C LEU A 458 10.58 8.82 21.23
N ILE A 459 10.91 8.34 20.03
CA ILE A 459 11.44 6.97 19.84
C ILE A 459 12.77 6.80 20.57
N CYS A 460 13.68 7.79 20.53
CA CYS A 460 14.94 7.71 21.27
C CYS A 460 14.72 7.62 22.79
N VAL A 461 13.81 8.44 23.34
CA VAL A 461 13.43 8.38 24.76
C VAL A 461 12.83 7.02 25.12
N LEU A 462 11.94 6.49 24.27
CA LEU A 462 11.36 5.15 24.48
C LEU A 462 12.42 4.06 24.45
N LEU A 463 13.36 4.10 23.50
CA LEU A 463 14.43 3.10 23.41
C LEU A 463 15.39 3.16 24.60
N TYR A 464 15.47 4.29 25.30
CA TYR A 464 16.26 4.44 26.54
C TYR A 464 15.51 3.97 27.80
N ILE A 465 14.21 4.29 27.92
CA ILE A 465 13.44 4.01 29.15
C ILE A 465 12.84 2.61 29.14
N LEU A 466 12.28 2.20 28.01
CA LEU A 466 11.43 1.02 27.90
C LEU A 466 12.13 -0.31 28.22
N PRO A 467 13.42 -0.53 27.88
CA PRO A 467 14.10 -1.78 28.21
C PRO A 467 14.20 -2.02 29.71
N THR A 468 14.67 -1.02 30.47
CA THR A 468 14.78 -1.07 31.93
C THR A 468 13.41 -1.25 32.56
N LEU A 469 12.43 -0.39 32.21
CA LEU A 469 11.05 -0.49 32.70
C LEU A 469 10.46 -1.89 32.49
N ALA A 470 10.58 -2.43 31.29
CA ALA A 470 10.02 -3.74 30.95
C ALA A 470 10.75 -4.90 31.64
N ASN A 471 12.06 -4.79 31.90
CA ASN A 471 12.82 -5.81 32.61
C ASN A 471 12.47 -5.82 34.10
N THR A 472 12.40 -4.66 34.75
CA THR A 472 12.03 -4.55 36.17
C THR A 472 10.61 -5.05 36.41
N ILE A 473 9.64 -4.59 35.61
CA ILE A 473 8.25 -5.06 35.71
C ILE A 473 8.17 -6.58 35.51
N ARG A 474 8.92 -7.13 34.55
CA ARG A 474 8.92 -8.58 34.32
C ARG A 474 9.53 -9.36 35.49
N GLY A 475 10.62 -8.86 36.05
CA GLY A 475 11.30 -9.48 37.19
C GLY A 475 10.41 -9.58 38.43
N GLN A 476 9.68 -8.50 38.73
CA GLN A 476 8.87 -8.38 39.94
C GLN A 476 7.42 -8.88 39.79
N ALA A 477 6.76 -8.56 38.68
CA ALA A 477 5.35 -8.90 38.51
C ALA A 477 5.13 -10.35 38.06
N TRP A 478 6.09 -10.98 37.37
CA TRP A 478 5.94 -12.37 36.91
C TRP A 478 6.50 -13.39 37.91
N SER A 479 7.31 -12.97 38.89
CA SER A 479 7.67 -13.82 40.04
C SER A 479 6.47 -14.08 40.94
N GLY A 480 5.43 -13.22 40.86
CA GLY A 480 4.24 -13.28 41.69
C GLY A 480 4.46 -12.73 43.11
N GLU A 481 5.64 -12.17 43.38
CA GLU A 481 6.03 -11.65 44.71
C GLU A 481 5.57 -10.21 44.94
N ALA A 482 5.41 -9.42 43.87
CA ALA A 482 5.00 -8.02 43.94
C ALA A 482 3.73 -7.73 43.13
N THR A 483 2.95 -6.76 43.59
CA THR A 483 1.82 -6.20 42.84
C THR A 483 2.30 -5.39 41.63
N ALA A 484 1.42 -5.17 40.65
CA ALA A 484 1.76 -4.36 39.47
C ALA A 484 2.08 -2.89 39.80
N GLU A 485 1.61 -2.40 40.95
CA GLU A 485 1.90 -1.05 41.45
C GLU A 485 3.29 -0.98 42.07
N GLU A 486 3.66 -1.95 42.93
CA GLU A 486 5.01 -2.08 43.49
C GLU A 486 6.06 -2.25 42.39
N ALA A 487 5.82 -3.15 41.43
CA ALA A 487 6.71 -3.36 40.29
C ALA A 487 6.91 -2.12 39.41
N ARG A 488 5.93 -1.20 39.40
CA ARG A 488 6.03 0.09 38.68
C ARG A 488 6.88 1.07 39.47
N ASP A 489 6.69 1.15 40.77
CA ASP A 489 7.42 2.07 41.64
C ASP A 489 8.90 1.66 41.68
N ASP A 490 9.20 0.36 41.78
CA ASP A 490 10.57 -0.18 41.65
C ASP A 490 11.21 0.15 40.29
N ALA A 491 10.42 0.09 39.21
CA ALA A 491 10.93 0.41 37.88
C ALA A 491 11.18 1.92 37.71
N TYR A 492 10.42 2.76 38.40
CA TYR A 492 10.67 4.20 38.46
C TYR A 492 11.97 4.48 39.23
N ASP A 493 12.15 3.88 40.40
CA ASP A 493 13.37 4.00 41.20
C ASP A 493 14.59 3.49 40.44
N ALA A 494 14.45 2.38 39.71
CA ALA A 494 15.50 1.85 38.84
C ALA A 494 15.95 2.84 37.76
N LEU A 495 15.05 3.69 37.26
CA LEU A 495 15.32 4.69 36.22
C LEU A 495 15.83 6.03 36.75
N THR A 496 15.43 6.42 37.95
CA THR A 496 15.76 7.75 38.51
C THR A 496 16.92 7.76 39.49
N ASN A 497 17.33 6.59 40.00
CA ASN A 497 18.49 6.50 40.88
C ASN A 497 19.79 6.55 40.07
N ASP A 498 20.62 7.57 40.32
CA ASP A 498 21.90 7.80 39.62
C ASP A 498 22.88 6.62 39.75
N ASP A 499 22.78 5.85 40.84
CA ASP A 499 23.60 4.65 41.08
C ASP A 499 23.37 3.57 40.00
N ASN A 500 22.18 3.53 39.39
CA ASN A 500 21.81 2.53 38.38
C ASN A 500 22.20 2.93 36.95
N SER A 501 22.84 4.10 36.76
CA SER A 501 23.17 4.63 35.43
C SER A 501 23.94 3.63 34.55
N SER A 502 24.95 2.94 35.11
CA SER A 502 25.73 1.93 34.40
C SER A 502 24.91 0.71 33.97
N GLU A 503 24.03 0.21 34.84
CA GLU A 503 23.13 -0.91 34.57
C GLU A 503 22.08 -0.56 33.50
N ILE A 504 21.57 0.68 33.52
CA ILE A 504 20.66 1.19 32.48
C ILE A 504 21.38 1.21 31.13
N HIS A 505 22.62 1.70 31.07
CA HIS A 505 23.39 1.73 29.83
C HIS A 505 23.62 0.32 29.28
N GLU A 506 24.04 -0.63 30.12
CA GLU A 506 24.25 -2.01 29.70
C GLU A 506 22.95 -2.67 29.23
N THR A 507 21.87 -2.51 30.00
CA THR A 507 20.54 -3.02 29.65
C THR A 507 20.07 -2.49 28.30
N ASN A 508 20.27 -1.20 28.06
CA ASN A 508 19.90 -0.54 26.80
C ASN A 508 20.76 -1.01 25.62
N TRP A 509 22.07 -1.18 25.83
CA TRP A 509 22.94 -1.70 24.77
C TRP A 509 22.60 -3.14 24.42
N GLN A 510 22.47 -4.02 25.42
CA GLN A 510 22.03 -5.41 25.21
C GLN A 510 20.66 -5.49 24.55
N PHE A 511 19.77 -4.55 24.86
CA PHE A 511 18.49 -4.44 24.18
C PHE A 511 18.65 -4.13 22.70
N LEU A 512 19.42 -3.10 22.35
CA LEU A 512 19.62 -2.68 20.96
C LEU A 512 20.28 -3.79 20.13
N THR A 513 21.29 -4.46 20.69
CA THR A 513 22.07 -5.47 19.97
C THR A 513 21.36 -6.81 19.91
N ASN A 514 20.77 -7.30 21.01
CA ASN A 514 20.29 -8.68 21.11
C ASN A 514 18.77 -8.84 21.15
N ARG A 515 18.00 -7.78 21.39
CA ARG A 515 16.54 -7.88 21.58
C ARG A 515 15.70 -6.99 20.67
N LEU A 516 16.27 -5.93 20.09
CA LEU A 516 15.57 -5.05 19.17
C LEU A 516 15.56 -5.66 17.76
N SER A 517 16.69 -6.24 17.35
CA SER A 517 16.81 -7.05 16.14
C SER A 517 16.75 -8.54 16.46
N GLU A 518 16.26 -9.33 15.51
CA GLU A 518 16.24 -10.79 15.60
C GLU A 518 17.38 -11.45 14.81
N ILE A 519 18.32 -10.64 14.30
CA ILE A 519 19.41 -11.13 13.45
C ILE A 519 20.29 -12.15 14.18
N ASN A 520 20.52 -11.98 15.49
CA ASN A 520 21.28 -12.93 16.32
C ASN A 520 20.60 -14.31 16.41
N MET A 521 19.27 -14.33 16.64
CA MET A 521 18.53 -15.59 16.63
C MET A 521 18.56 -16.22 15.24
N PHE A 522 18.47 -15.40 14.19
CA PHE A 522 18.51 -15.90 12.82
C PHE A 522 19.85 -16.54 12.47
N THR A 523 20.98 -15.96 12.92
CA THR A 523 22.30 -16.58 12.69
C THR A 523 22.43 -17.95 13.34
N GLN A 524 21.88 -18.14 14.54
CA GLN A 524 21.85 -19.45 15.21
C GLN A 524 21.05 -20.49 14.41
N TYR A 525 19.92 -20.10 13.81
CA TYR A 525 19.16 -20.98 12.91
C TYR A 525 19.91 -21.31 11.62
N VAL A 526 20.64 -20.35 11.03
CA VAL A 526 21.45 -20.56 9.82
C VAL A 526 22.66 -21.46 10.10
N GLU A 527 23.24 -21.38 11.29
CA GLU A 527 24.30 -22.30 11.73
C GLU A 527 23.77 -23.72 11.93
N HIS A 528 22.54 -23.85 12.42
CA HIS A 528 21.92 -25.15 12.67
C HIS A 528 21.34 -25.81 11.41
N VAL A 529 20.71 -25.05 10.51
CA VAL A 529 20.04 -25.55 9.30
C VAL A 529 20.70 -24.95 8.06
N PRO A 530 21.20 -25.75 7.09
CA PRO A 530 21.00 -27.20 6.95
C PRO A 530 22.12 -28.07 7.54
N ALA A 531 23.13 -27.48 8.18
CA ALA A 531 24.38 -28.18 8.51
C ALA A 531 24.23 -29.28 9.58
N ILE A 532 23.42 -29.02 10.61
CA ILE A 532 23.16 -29.95 11.73
C ILE A 532 21.81 -30.66 11.52
N HIS A 533 20.80 -29.92 11.09
CA HIS A 533 19.46 -30.45 10.78
C HIS A 533 19.10 -30.09 9.33
N PRO A 534 18.55 -31.02 8.53
CA PRO A 534 18.10 -30.71 7.17
C PRO A 534 17.00 -29.64 7.17
N TYR A 535 16.70 -29.07 6.01
CA TYR A 535 15.52 -28.20 5.89
C TYR A 535 14.25 -28.96 6.30
N TYR A 536 13.37 -28.29 7.04
CA TYR A 536 12.12 -28.85 7.57
C TYR A 536 11.07 -29.14 6.47
N GLY A 537 11.27 -28.63 5.26
CA GLY A 537 10.35 -28.84 4.15
C GLY A 537 8.95 -28.28 4.46
N PHE A 538 7.96 -29.16 4.52
CA PHE A 538 6.56 -28.79 4.82
C PHE A 538 6.16 -29.03 6.29
N GLU A 539 7.07 -29.45 7.16
CA GLU A 539 6.75 -29.81 8.55
C GLU A 539 6.17 -28.62 9.34
N ILE A 540 6.84 -27.45 9.32
CA ILE A 540 6.36 -26.24 10.01
C ILE A 540 4.97 -25.81 9.50
N LEU A 541 4.74 -25.93 8.19
CA LEU A 541 3.45 -25.66 7.59
C LEU A 541 2.39 -26.70 8.03
N GLY A 542 2.78 -27.97 8.11
CA GLY A 542 1.96 -29.07 8.64
C GLY A 542 1.52 -28.82 10.08
N ASP A 543 2.47 -28.47 10.96
CA ASP A 543 2.21 -28.13 12.36
C ASP A 543 1.23 -26.96 12.50
N SER A 544 1.30 -26.01 11.56
CA SER A 544 0.41 -24.86 11.55
C SER A 544 -1.05 -25.22 11.32
N PHE A 545 -1.34 -26.34 10.63
CA PHE A 545 -2.71 -26.83 10.49
C PHE A 545 -3.30 -27.35 11.80
N TYR A 546 -2.46 -27.83 12.75
CA TYR A 546 -2.94 -28.19 14.09
C TYR A 546 -3.48 -26.97 14.83
N ALA A 547 -2.89 -25.78 14.63
CA ALA A 547 -3.37 -24.57 15.27
C ALA A 547 -4.82 -24.24 14.88
N LEU A 548 -5.20 -24.51 13.63
CA LEU A 548 -6.50 -24.14 13.06
C LEU A 548 -7.69 -24.87 13.69
N ILE A 549 -7.49 -26.07 14.23
CA ILE A 549 -8.60 -26.86 14.81
C ILE A 549 -8.82 -26.42 16.27
N PRO A 550 -10.02 -25.93 16.66
CA PRO A 550 -10.31 -25.58 18.04
C PRO A 550 -10.07 -26.75 19.01
N ARG A 551 -9.58 -26.45 20.20
CA ARG A 551 -9.26 -27.46 21.22
C ARG A 551 -10.47 -28.30 21.64
N PHE A 552 -11.67 -27.74 21.61
CA PHE A 552 -12.89 -28.48 21.95
C PHE A 552 -13.31 -29.50 20.88
N LEU A 553 -12.91 -29.32 19.61
CA LEU A 553 -13.12 -30.31 18.54
C LEU A 553 -12.04 -31.40 18.54
N TRP A 554 -10.83 -31.09 19.04
CA TRP A 554 -9.74 -32.04 19.19
C TRP A 554 -9.01 -31.84 20.53
N PRO A 555 -9.49 -32.49 21.62
CA PRO A 555 -8.91 -32.31 22.95
C PRO A 555 -7.42 -32.70 23.04
N GLY A 556 -7.04 -33.80 22.36
CA GLY A 556 -5.68 -34.34 22.28
C GLY A 556 -4.75 -33.67 21.28
N LYS A 557 -5.16 -32.53 20.70
CA LYS A 557 -4.37 -31.77 19.71
C LYS A 557 -2.92 -31.51 20.19
N PRO A 558 -1.90 -31.56 19.33
CA PRO A 558 -0.56 -31.13 19.71
C PRO A 558 -0.54 -29.69 20.25
N ASN A 559 0.35 -29.40 21.20
CA ASN A 559 0.53 -28.03 21.67
C ASN A 559 1.51 -27.32 20.72
N THR A 560 0.99 -26.41 19.90
CA THR A 560 1.76 -25.67 18.89
C THR A 560 2.79 -24.73 19.49
N GLU A 561 2.60 -24.24 20.72
CA GLU A 561 3.65 -23.52 21.47
C GLU A 561 4.84 -24.44 21.69
N LYS A 562 4.58 -25.67 22.16
CA LYS A 562 5.63 -26.64 22.49
C LYS A 562 6.39 -27.06 21.24
N LEU A 563 5.68 -27.39 20.16
CA LEU A 563 6.30 -27.75 18.87
C LEU A 563 7.20 -26.62 18.34
N SER A 564 6.71 -25.37 18.38
CA SER A 564 7.50 -24.22 17.96
C SER A 564 8.75 -24.02 18.83
N MET A 565 8.62 -24.17 20.16
CA MET A 565 9.74 -24.01 21.09
C MET A 565 10.75 -25.15 21.03
N GLU A 566 10.35 -26.37 20.66
CA GLU A 566 11.28 -27.49 20.46
C GLU A 566 12.35 -27.13 19.41
N ARG A 567 11.95 -26.51 18.29
CA ARG A 567 12.88 -26.01 17.27
C ARG A 567 13.82 -24.91 17.79
N VAL A 568 13.31 -24.02 18.65
CA VAL A 568 14.11 -22.96 19.31
C VAL A 568 15.21 -23.59 20.16
N TYR A 569 14.87 -24.63 20.93
CA TYR A 569 15.82 -25.31 21.82
C TYR A 569 16.84 -26.13 21.05
N GLU A 570 16.43 -26.82 20.00
CA GLU A 570 17.33 -27.62 19.15
C GLU A 570 18.36 -26.76 18.41
N ALA A 571 17.96 -25.56 17.98
CA ALA A 571 18.85 -24.58 17.37
C ALA A 571 19.71 -23.79 18.40
N ASN A 572 19.66 -24.14 19.70
CA ASN A 572 20.35 -23.43 20.79
C ASN A 572 20.02 -21.93 20.90
N VAL A 573 18.83 -21.52 20.42
CA VAL A 573 18.41 -20.12 20.45
C VAL A 573 17.96 -19.70 21.85
N ALA A 574 17.36 -20.63 22.59
CA ALA A 574 17.04 -20.47 24.00
C ALA A 574 17.32 -21.77 24.75
N ASN A 575 17.41 -21.70 26.07
CA ASN A 575 17.53 -22.89 26.93
C ASN A 575 16.12 -23.36 27.35
N ARG A 576 15.91 -24.67 27.47
CA ARG A 576 14.68 -25.30 28.01
C ARG A 576 14.34 -24.82 29.44
N LEU A 577 15.34 -24.42 30.21
CA LEU A 577 15.17 -23.85 31.55
C LEU A 577 14.78 -22.36 31.53
N SER A 578 14.88 -21.70 30.37
CA SER A 578 14.51 -20.28 30.25
C SER A 578 12.99 -20.12 30.10
N SER A 579 12.43 -19.11 30.76
CA SER A 579 11.03 -18.70 30.61
C SER A 579 10.77 -17.83 29.35
N VAL A 580 11.75 -17.77 28.43
CA VAL A 580 11.71 -16.88 27.27
C VAL A 580 11.01 -17.59 26.09
N SER A 581 9.97 -16.95 25.55
CA SER A 581 9.33 -17.37 24.29
C SER A 581 10.04 -16.69 23.12
N ALA A 582 11.01 -17.38 22.51
CA ALA A 582 11.87 -16.88 21.43
C ALA A 582 11.48 -17.49 20.07
N LYS A 583 10.18 -17.45 19.76
CA LYS A 583 9.61 -18.01 18.53
C LYS A 583 10.20 -17.36 17.29
N THR A 584 10.19 -18.12 16.21
CA THR A 584 10.58 -17.68 14.87
C THR A 584 9.61 -16.66 14.27
N ARG A 585 10.02 -16.06 13.15
CA ARG A 585 9.20 -15.15 12.32
C ARG A 585 8.99 -15.77 10.94
N PRO A 586 8.07 -15.23 10.11
CA PRO A 586 7.78 -15.78 8.79
C PRO A 586 9.00 -15.88 7.86
N VAL A 587 9.97 -14.97 8.01
CA VAL A 587 11.24 -15.00 7.28
C VAL A 587 12.07 -16.22 7.68
N VAL A 588 12.20 -16.45 9.00
CA VAL A 588 12.99 -17.55 9.56
C VAL A 588 12.30 -18.88 9.28
N ASP A 589 10.98 -18.98 9.42
CA ASP A 589 10.22 -20.19 9.05
C ASP A 589 10.36 -20.52 7.56
N GLY A 590 10.36 -19.50 6.69
CA GLY A 590 10.64 -19.65 5.27
C GLY A 590 12.04 -20.22 5.03
N TYR A 591 13.05 -19.68 5.73
CA TYR A 591 14.42 -20.18 5.66
C TYR A 591 14.54 -21.62 6.16
N LEU A 592 14.00 -21.93 7.34
CA LEU A 592 14.04 -23.28 7.93
C LEU A 592 13.36 -24.31 7.04
N SER A 593 12.35 -23.90 6.28
CA SER A 593 11.59 -24.78 5.38
C SER A 593 12.33 -25.10 4.07
N ALA A 594 12.96 -24.11 3.42
CA ALA A 594 13.57 -24.30 2.10
C ALA A 594 14.65 -23.26 1.74
N GLY A 595 15.38 -22.75 2.73
CA GLY A 595 16.43 -21.74 2.56
C GLY A 595 15.93 -20.47 1.88
N LEU A 596 16.75 -19.91 0.99
CA LEU A 596 16.43 -18.68 0.25
C LEU A 596 15.11 -18.77 -0.55
N PHE A 597 14.84 -19.92 -1.17
CA PHE A 597 13.62 -20.13 -1.94
C PHE A 597 12.38 -20.08 -1.02
N GLY A 598 12.47 -20.71 0.15
CA GLY A 598 11.41 -20.68 1.15
C GLY A 598 11.14 -19.27 1.67
N VAL A 599 12.19 -18.47 1.94
CA VAL A 599 12.06 -17.04 2.31
C VAL A 599 11.30 -16.25 1.25
N PHE A 600 11.66 -16.42 -0.03
CA PHE A 600 11.03 -15.69 -1.12
C PHE A 600 9.54 -16.04 -1.24
N ILE A 601 9.20 -17.34 -1.32
CA ILE A 601 7.82 -17.79 -1.51
C ILE A 601 6.96 -17.43 -0.29
N SER A 602 7.44 -17.66 0.93
CA SER A 602 6.67 -17.39 2.14
C SER A 602 6.32 -15.92 2.26
N MET A 603 7.29 -15.04 2.01
CA MET A 603 7.10 -13.60 2.14
C MET A 603 6.28 -13.01 1.00
N LEU A 604 6.39 -13.57 -0.21
CA LEU A 604 5.52 -13.22 -1.33
C LEU A 604 4.04 -13.52 -1.02
N ILE A 605 3.75 -14.74 -0.53
CA ILE A 605 2.41 -15.16 -0.12
C ILE A 605 1.92 -14.29 1.04
N TYR A 606 2.78 -14.05 2.03
CA TYR A 606 2.46 -13.23 3.19
C TYR A 606 2.06 -11.81 2.79
N GLY A 607 2.80 -11.17 1.89
CA GLY A 607 2.46 -9.85 1.36
C GLY A 607 1.15 -9.84 0.57
N TYR A 608 0.94 -10.84 -0.30
CA TYR A 608 -0.29 -11.00 -1.07
C TYR A 608 -1.51 -11.14 -0.15
N LEU A 609 -1.45 -12.05 0.83
CA LEU A 609 -2.54 -12.29 1.77
C LEU A 609 -2.84 -11.05 2.61
N THR A 610 -1.82 -10.36 3.08
CA THR A 610 -1.97 -9.12 3.87
C THR A 610 -2.76 -8.06 3.09
N GLN A 611 -2.38 -7.79 1.84
CA GLN A 611 -3.09 -6.82 1.01
C GLN A 611 -4.46 -7.33 0.56
N TRP A 612 -4.61 -8.62 0.29
CA TRP A 612 -5.90 -9.22 -0.05
C TRP A 612 -6.91 -9.08 1.10
N LEU A 613 -6.51 -9.35 2.34
CA LEU A 613 -7.35 -9.17 3.53
C LEU A 613 -7.74 -7.70 3.72
N CYS A 614 -6.81 -6.76 3.50
CA CYS A 614 -7.10 -5.33 3.51
C CYS A 614 -8.17 -4.96 2.47
N ASN A 615 -8.03 -5.45 1.23
CA ASN A 615 -9.03 -5.22 0.18
C ASN A 615 -10.41 -5.80 0.54
N GLN A 616 -10.46 -6.97 1.20
CA GLN A 616 -11.73 -7.55 1.65
C GLN A 616 -12.39 -6.67 2.71
N ALA A 617 -11.62 -6.22 3.72
CA ALA A 617 -12.13 -5.35 4.76
C ALA A 617 -12.63 -4.01 4.19
N GLU A 618 -11.85 -3.36 3.31
CA GLU A 618 -12.27 -2.12 2.64
C GLU A 618 -13.54 -2.32 1.79
N SER A 619 -13.61 -3.41 1.01
CA SER A 619 -14.77 -3.69 0.16
C SER A 619 -16.05 -3.96 0.95
N LEU A 620 -15.94 -4.62 2.11
CA LEU A 620 -17.09 -5.05 2.93
C LEU A 620 -17.55 -4.00 3.94
N PHE A 621 -16.71 -3.03 4.32
CA PHE A 621 -16.97 -2.12 5.43
C PHE A 621 -16.78 -0.63 5.10
N GLY A 622 -16.91 -0.23 3.84
CA GLY A 622 -16.97 1.20 3.50
C GLY A 622 -15.62 1.89 3.35
N GLY A 623 -14.62 1.20 2.79
CA GLY A 623 -13.37 1.81 2.35
C GLY A 623 -12.31 1.97 3.44
N TYR A 624 -11.45 2.97 3.29
CA TYR A 624 -10.19 3.07 4.04
C TYR A 624 -10.38 3.26 5.56
N GLU A 625 -11.23 4.16 6.03
CA GLU A 625 -11.34 4.41 7.48
C GLU A 625 -11.85 3.16 8.23
N MET A 626 -13.03 2.66 7.87
CA MET A 626 -13.64 1.55 8.61
C MET A 626 -13.05 0.19 8.23
N GLY A 627 -12.80 -0.03 6.94
CA GLY A 627 -12.24 -1.28 6.45
C GLY A 627 -10.75 -1.42 6.77
N CYS A 628 -9.92 -0.45 6.38
CA CYS A 628 -8.47 -0.54 6.59
C CYS A 628 -8.05 -0.18 8.02
N ILE A 629 -8.39 1.02 8.52
CA ILE A 629 -7.87 1.50 9.82
C ILE A 629 -8.46 0.69 10.97
N ILE A 630 -9.77 0.46 10.99
CA ILE A 630 -10.42 -0.19 12.13
C ILE A 630 -10.39 -1.71 12.02
N LEU A 631 -10.98 -2.27 10.96
CA LEU A 631 -11.22 -3.70 10.91
C LEU A 631 -9.99 -4.49 10.48
N PHE A 632 -9.34 -4.12 9.38
CA PHE A 632 -8.15 -4.83 8.92
C PHE A 632 -7.02 -4.70 9.95
N ASN A 633 -6.64 -3.49 10.32
CA ASN A 633 -5.54 -3.30 11.28
C ASN A 633 -5.90 -3.73 12.70
N GLY A 634 -7.18 -3.70 13.11
CA GLY A 634 -7.62 -4.22 14.40
C GLY A 634 -7.60 -5.75 14.47
N ILE A 635 -8.18 -6.43 13.47
CA ILE A 635 -8.27 -7.89 13.46
C ILE A 635 -6.92 -8.53 13.12
N PHE A 636 -6.19 -7.96 12.17
CA PHE A 636 -4.96 -8.53 11.62
C PHE A 636 -3.70 -7.75 12.01
N GLN A 637 -3.70 -7.09 13.18
CA GLN A 637 -2.55 -6.34 13.70
C GLN A 637 -1.24 -7.17 13.69
N GLN A 638 -1.35 -8.46 13.97
CA GLN A 638 -0.22 -9.40 13.98
C GLN A 638 0.50 -9.51 12.62
N LEU A 639 -0.14 -9.12 11.52
CA LEU A 639 0.48 -9.08 10.19
C LEU A 639 1.45 -7.90 9.99
N TRP A 640 1.60 -6.98 10.95
CA TRP A 640 2.56 -5.87 10.80
C TRP A 640 4.00 -6.34 10.90
N ARG A 641 4.32 -7.06 11.98
CA ARG A 641 5.65 -7.65 12.22
C ARG A 641 5.70 -9.14 11.88
N GLY A 642 4.56 -9.82 11.91
CA GLY A 642 4.45 -11.27 11.72
C GLY A 642 4.73 -12.05 13.00
N ASN A 643 4.37 -13.33 12.98
CA ASN A 643 4.65 -14.33 14.02
C ASN A 643 5.04 -15.64 13.33
N ASN A 644 5.47 -16.67 14.05
CA ASN A 644 5.70 -17.98 13.44
C ASN A 644 4.42 -18.53 12.80
N TRP A 645 4.58 -19.37 11.78
CA TRP A 645 3.49 -19.83 10.92
C TRP A 645 2.32 -20.45 11.68
N GLU A 646 2.58 -21.20 12.76
CA GLU A 646 1.53 -21.86 13.53
C GLU A 646 0.52 -20.87 14.12
N PHE A 647 1.01 -19.74 14.64
CA PHE A 647 0.16 -18.70 15.20
C PHE A 647 -0.38 -17.77 14.13
N LEU A 648 0.41 -17.52 13.08
CA LEU A 648 0.03 -16.63 12.00
C LEU A 648 -1.16 -17.16 11.20
N LEU A 649 -1.12 -18.44 10.80
CA LEU A 649 -2.20 -19.09 10.05
C LEU A 649 -3.49 -19.15 10.88
N ASN A 650 -3.37 -19.46 12.17
CA ASN A 650 -4.50 -19.40 13.11
C ASN A 650 -5.13 -18.00 13.15
N ASN A 651 -4.31 -16.96 13.32
CA ASN A 651 -4.78 -15.58 13.39
C ASN A 651 -5.43 -15.12 12.07
N ILE A 652 -4.88 -15.53 10.92
CA ILE A 652 -5.45 -15.23 9.60
C ILE A 652 -6.82 -15.91 9.45
N LEU A 653 -6.93 -17.20 9.75
CA LEU A 653 -8.18 -17.94 9.60
C LEU A 653 -9.27 -17.38 10.51
N TYR A 654 -9.00 -17.30 11.82
CA TYR A 654 -9.99 -16.84 12.78
C TYR A 654 -10.27 -15.35 12.66
N GLY A 655 -9.28 -14.55 12.27
CA GLY A 655 -9.51 -13.15 11.93
C GLY A 655 -10.45 -13.00 10.73
N TYR A 656 -10.30 -13.84 9.69
CA TYR A 656 -11.20 -13.85 8.55
C TYR A 656 -12.61 -14.32 8.94
N VAL A 657 -12.74 -15.36 9.76
CA VAL A 657 -14.02 -15.79 10.32
C VAL A 657 -14.69 -14.64 11.08
N LEU A 658 -13.95 -13.96 11.95
CA LEU A 658 -14.45 -12.82 12.72
C LEU A 658 -14.90 -11.67 11.79
N LEU A 659 -14.12 -11.35 10.76
CA LEU A 659 -14.46 -10.36 9.76
C LEU A 659 -15.81 -10.66 9.09
N ILE A 660 -16.04 -11.91 8.68
CA ILE A 660 -17.30 -12.34 8.06
C ILE A 660 -18.47 -12.34 9.06
N VAL A 661 -18.24 -12.73 10.31
CA VAL A 661 -19.25 -12.69 11.38
C VAL A 661 -19.68 -11.25 11.64
N ILE A 662 -18.73 -10.33 11.85
CA ILE A 662 -19.03 -8.90 12.06
C ILE A 662 -19.79 -8.34 10.86
N PHE A 663 -19.34 -8.63 9.63
CA PHE A 663 -20.02 -8.21 8.42
C PHE A 663 -21.48 -8.69 8.38
N THR A 664 -21.70 -9.97 8.64
CA THR A 664 -23.03 -10.60 8.61
C THR A 664 -23.94 -10.01 9.66
N MET A 665 -23.45 -9.81 10.89
CA MET A 665 -24.22 -9.21 11.98
C MET A 665 -24.61 -7.75 11.69
N LEU A 666 -23.68 -6.94 11.18
CA LEU A 666 -23.96 -5.54 10.85
C LEU A 666 -24.91 -5.40 9.67
N LYS A 667 -24.82 -6.30 8.69
CA LYS A 667 -25.78 -6.38 7.57
C LYS A 667 -27.17 -6.78 8.05
N GLN A 668 -27.30 -7.79 8.91
CA GLN A 668 -28.59 -8.22 9.48
C GLN A 668 -29.26 -7.11 10.29
N LYS A 669 -28.47 -6.31 11.03
CA LYS A 669 -28.96 -5.13 11.77
C LYS A 669 -29.21 -3.90 10.89
N ASN A 670 -29.05 -4.01 9.58
CA ASN A 670 -29.22 -2.90 8.62
C ASN A 670 -28.32 -1.68 8.92
N ILE A 671 -27.17 -1.92 9.57
CA ILE A 671 -26.13 -0.92 9.84
C ILE A 671 -25.24 -0.76 8.61
N LEU A 672 -24.94 -1.88 7.92
CA LEU A 672 -24.30 -1.89 6.61
C LEU A 672 -25.35 -2.06 5.51
N VAL A 673 -25.33 -1.15 4.54
CA VAL A 673 -26.21 -1.18 3.35
C VAL A 673 -25.37 -1.32 2.09
N LYS A 674 -25.95 -1.95 1.06
CA LYS A 674 -25.28 -2.14 -0.23
C LYS A 674 -25.12 -0.77 -0.91
N THR A 675 -23.93 -0.49 -1.43
CA THR A 675 -23.66 0.74 -2.18
C THR A 675 -24.54 0.78 -3.43
N LEU A 676 -25.18 1.91 -3.70
CA LEU A 676 -25.95 2.11 -4.94
C LEU A 676 -25.00 2.23 -6.15
N PRO A 677 -25.41 1.84 -7.37
CA PRO A 677 -24.56 1.91 -8.57
C PRO A 677 -23.98 3.31 -8.84
N ASP A 678 -24.74 4.36 -8.50
CA ASP A 678 -24.33 5.76 -8.69
C ASP A 678 -23.45 6.29 -7.55
N GLU A 679 -23.39 5.58 -6.41
CA GLU A 679 -22.53 5.90 -5.25
C GLU A 679 -21.22 5.10 -5.23
N GLU A 680 -21.05 4.14 -6.16
CA GLU A 680 -19.83 3.31 -6.28
C GLU A 680 -18.55 4.14 -6.53
N HIS A 681 -18.69 5.39 -7.01
CA HIS A 681 -17.58 6.29 -7.34
C HIS A 681 -17.43 7.50 -6.41
N THR A 682 -18.41 7.78 -5.54
CA THR A 682 -18.54 9.07 -4.83
C THR A 682 -18.01 9.04 -3.40
N ASN A 683 -17.83 7.86 -2.79
CA ASN A 683 -17.39 7.75 -1.40
C ASN A 683 -15.88 7.91 -1.15
N GLN A 684 -15.12 8.44 -2.11
CA GLN A 684 -13.75 8.92 -1.88
C GLN A 684 -13.72 10.32 -1.23
N SER A 685 -14.86 11.01 -1.11
CA SER A 685 -14.94 12.40 -0.67
C SER A 685 -15.48 12.58 0.75
N PHE A 686 -14.84 12.00 1.76
CA PHE A 686 -14.99 12.49 3.14
C PHE A 686 -13.67 12.35 3.92
N LEU A 687 -12.68 13.14 3.50
CA LEU A 687 -11.48 13.50 4.28
C LEU A 687 -11.04 14.93 4.01
#